data_AF-A0A4Q7NZP8-F1
#
_entry.id   AF-A0A4Q7NZP8-F1
#
_cell.length_a   1.000
_cell.length_b   1.000
_cell.length_c   1.000
_cell.angle_alpha   90.00
_cell.angle_beta   90.00
_cell.angle_gamma   90.00
#
_symmetry.space_group_name_H-M   'P 1'
#
loop_
_entity.id
_entity.type
_entity.pdbx_description
1 polymer ?
#
loop_
_entity_poly.entity_id
_entity_poly.type
_entity_poly.pdbx_seq_one_letter_code
_entity_poly.pdbx_strand_id
1 'polypeptide(L)'
;MEQTIFGTTRAGETAHLYTLSNHRGMKAVVSDFGAVLVQLWVPDRDGNAADVVLGYETLSQYEINDPGFGATIGRHANRIGGAAFVLNGKTIHLEKNDGENNLHSGQGSYHRRLWQAEEVCCPEGESVRFSLYSPDGDQGFPGNLQISLQYVLTEENELKLIYRGQSDADTVLNLTNHSYFNLAGQGSVLEQLAWIDADFYTRADAKSIPTGEILPVEKTPMDFRDWKKIGAEIGADYEALNYGQGYDHNYVLNTGGKLALAAKLWDPESRRVMEVYTDRPGMQLYSANFLDGTENGKGGLPLIRRGGICFETQYYPDSVHHENFPSCVLKAGEVFESATIFRFSSKGTYDFDTVHSRKGTGAEKWSPVERQDLEGVVPFSIADMEFPSAPQISEKLRALADTGIWGYTCVTDRFRESVCTWMARRHHYQVQPEWIVNTYGVVPAFYTAVRALTGPGDGVLIQTPAYPPFYGAVRDSGRKLVENPLKLEEGVYRIDFDDLEQKCAEAKLMIFCNPHNPTGRVWSEEELRRVGEICRKHGVVIFSDEIHSDLIMRPNRHHTFASLDAELEQMILTGFSASKTFSLAGLICSSILIPNPSLREKFEGQMEREGVMFNNVFGQTATQTAFEEGEEWLEELLPYIWENYLFVKRWFAAHFPQIHVFPMEGTYLLWADFSGLGLNQEELEQFLQKEAKLYLDEGYIFGPAGSRYERINLACPRTCLEEGLGRLLDAWNQRQVIHG
;
A
#
# COMPACT_ATOMS: atom_id res chain seq x y z
N MET A 1 22.93 -1.22 -5.09
CA MET A 1 23.27 0.22 -5.05
C MET A 1 24.23 0.55 -6.20
N GLU A 2 23.98 1.65 -6.92
CA GLU A 2 24.83 2.12 -8.04
C GLU A 2 25.66 3.35 -7.60
N GLN A 3 26.96 3.38 -7.92
CA GLN A 3 27.86 4.50 -7.64
C GLN A 3 28.36 5.14 -8.94
N THR A 4 28.29 6.47 -9.05
CA THR A 4 28.78 7.24 -10.21
C THR A 4 29.59 8.46 -9.78
N ILE A 5 30.44 9.01 -10.67
CA ILE A 5 31.20 10.23 -10.40
C ILE A 5 30.26 11.43 -10.47
N PHE A 6 30.22 12.24 -9.40
CA PHE A 6 29.45 13.48 -9.38
C PHE A 6 30.24 14.64 -10.02
N GLY A 7 31.53 14.72 -9.72
CA GLY A 7 32.41 15.76 -10.22
C GLY A 7 33.73 15.83 -9.47
N THR A 8 34.49 16.90 -9.72
CA THR A 8 35.72 17.23 -9.00
C THR A 8 35.55 18.57 -8.29
N THR A 9 35.83 18.61 -6.99
CA THR A 9 35.76 19.83 -6.17
C THR A 9 36.82 20.83 -6.61
N ARG A 10 36.69 22.10 -6.20
CA ARG A 10 37.73 23.13 -6.41
C ARG A 10 39.06 22.76 -5.75
N ALA A 11 39.05 21.89 -4.74
CA ALA A 11 40.24 21.36 -4.08
C ALA A 11 40.90 20.19 -4.84
N GLY A 12 40.30 19.71 -5.94
CA GLY A 12 40.82 18.62 -6.75
C GLY A 12 40.39 17.23 -6.29
N GLU A 13 39.43 17.13 -5.36
CA GLU A 13 38.93 15.87 -4.84
C GLU A 13 37.76 15.37 -5.68
N THR A 14 37.67 14.05 -5.92
CA THR A 14 36.55 13.46 -6.66
C THR A 14 35.39 13.16 -5.71
N ALA A 15 34.21 13.68 -6.03
CA ALA A 15 32.96 13.35 -5.34
C ALA A 15 32.11 12.37 -6.15
N HIS A 16 31.26 11.60 -5.49
CA HIS A 16 30.43 10.54 -6.05
C HIS A 16 28.96 10.68 -5.65
N LEU A 17 28.10 10.18 -6.53
CA LEU A 17 26.68 9.93 -6.26
C LEU A 17 26.46 8.45 -5.95
N TYR A 18 25.58 8.18 -5.00
CA TYR A 18 25.12 6.85 -4.60
C TYR A 18 23.62 6.79 -4.83
N THR A 19 23.18 5.87 -5.69
CA THR A 19 21.78 5.64 -6.01
C THR A 19 21.27 4.44 -5.22
N LEU A 20 20.29 4.71 -4.36
CA LEU A 20 19.48 3.72 -3.64
C LEU A 20 18.16 3.51 -4.40
N SER A 21 17.75 2.26 -4.63
CA SER A 21 16.49 1.92 -5.32
C SER A 21 15.73 0.80 -4.60
N ASN A 22 14.40 0.77 -4.73
CA ASN A 22 13.56 -0.29 -4.20
C ASN A 22 12.66 -0.93 -5.28
N HIS A 23 12.00 -2.05 -4.97
CA HIS A 23 11.18 -2.76 -5.96
C HIS A 23 9.87 -2.02 -6.33
N ARG A 24 9.48 -1.02 -5.53
CA ARG A 24 8.29 -0.19 -5.74
C ARG A 24 8.54 1.01 -6.66
N GLY A 25 9.76 1.17 -7.17
CA GLY A 25 10.12 2.21 -8.13
C GLY A 25 10.52 3.54 -7.50
N MET A 26 10.70 3.61 -6.18
CA MET A 26 11.29 4.78 -5.52
C MET A 26 12.82 4.74 -5.63
N LYS A 27 13.43 5.91 -5.80
CA LYS A 27 14.89 6.06 -5.89
C LYS A 27 15.38 7.30 -5.15
N ALA A 28 16.43 7.15 -4.36
CA ALA A 28 17.13 8.27 -3.72
C ALA A 28 18.57 8.37 -4.24
N VAL A 29 19.03 9.59 -4.51
CA VAL A 29 20.40 9.86 -4.95
C VAL A 29 21.05 10.77 -3.93
N VAL A 30 22.12 10.29 -3.29
CA VAL A 30 22.86 11.00 -2.25
C VAL A 30 24.33 11.15 -2.63
N SER A 31 24.99 12.20 -2.15
CA SER A 31 26.38 12.53 -2.51
C SER A 31 27.33 12.42 -1.32
N ASP A 32 28.53 11.87 -1.54
CA ASP A 32 29.60 11.93 -0.52
C ASP A 32 30.14 13.34 -0.31
N PHE A 33 29.96 14.25 -1.26
CA PHE A 33 30.10 15.67 -1.01
C PHE A 33 28.88 16.18 -0.23
N GLY A 34 29.11 16.48 1.05
CA GLY A 34 28.17 17.08 1.97
C GLY A 34 27.15 16.12 2.61
N ALA A 35 27.24 14.82 2.31
CA ALA A 35 26.21 13.83 2.65
C ALA A 35 24.81 14.31 2.21
N VAL A 36 24.72 15.01 1.07
CA VAL A 36 23.51 15.72 0.65
C VAL A 36 22.55 14.81 -0.11
N LEU A 37 21.25 15.04 0.09
CA LEU A 37 20.20 14.43 -0.73
C LEU A 37 20.09 15.21 -2.04
N VAL A 38 20.58 14.63 -3.13
CA VAL A 38 20.63 15.27 -4.45
C VAL A 38 19.31 15.07 -5.19
N GLN A 39 18.71 13.88 -5.18
CA GLN A 39 17.42 13.60 -5.83
C GLN A 39 16.59 12.61 -5.02
N LEU A 40 15.26 12.71 -5.13
CA LEU A 40 14.33 11.78 -4.53
C LEU A 40 13.15 11.52 -5.48
N TRP A 41 13.25 10.44 -6.25
CA TRP A 41 12.24 10.03 -7.22
C TRP A 41 11.16 9.22 -6.53
N VAL A 42 9.94 9.77 -6.48
CA VAL A 42 8.79 9.15 -5.82
C VAL A 42 7.72 8.85 -6.87
N PRO A 43 7.31 7.58 -7.04
CA PRO A 43 6.19 7.23 -7.91
C PRO A 43 4.90 7.86 -7.38
N ASP A 44 4.11 8.44 -8.28
CA ASP A 44 2.68 8.66 -8.01
C ASP A 44 1.90 7.35 -8.14
N ARG A 45 0.58 7.44 -7.98
CA ARG A 45 -0.34 6.31 -8.10
C ARG A 45 -0.22 5.59 -9.46
N ASP A 46 0.02 6.34 -10.53
CA ASP A 46 0.07 5.80 -11.89
C ASP A 46 1.47 5.21 -12.20
N GLY A 47 2.37 5.17 -11.21
CA GLY A 47 3.73 4.69 -11.34
C GLY A 47 4.68 5.73 -11.97
N ASN A 48 4.21 6.95 -12.23
CA ASN A 48 5.06 8.00 -12.78
C ASN A 48 5.89 8.61 -11.64
N ALA A 49 7.20 8.43 -11.69
CA ALA A 49 8.11 9.00 -10.71
C ALA A 49 8.44 10.46 -11.03
N ALA A 50 8.45 11.30 -10.00
CA ALA A 50 8.97 12.66 -10.07
C ALA A 50 10.02 12.88 -8.99
N ASP A 51 11.02 13.72 -9.25
CA ASP A 51 12.00 14.17 -8.25
C ASP A 51 11.32 15.18 -7.32
N VAL A 52 10.99 14.76 -6.10
CA VAL A 52 10.20 15.57 -5.15
C VAL A 52 11.05 16.48 -4.27
N VAL A 53 12.36 16.63 -4.54
CA VAL A 53 13.23 17.56 -3.82
C VAL A 53 13.86 18.58 -4.76
N LEU A 54 13.89 19.85 -4.35
CA LEU A 54 14.64 20.88 -5.08
C LEU A 54 16.15 20.68 -4.89
N GLY A 55 16.93 21.25 -5.80
CA GLY A 55 18.38 21.26 -5.72
C GLY A 55 19.02 21.64 -7.04
N TYR A 56 20.28 21.24 -7.20
CA TYR A 56 21.09 21.53 -8.39
C TYR A 56 21.48 20.25 -9.14
N GLU A 57 22.05 20.39 -10.34
CA GLU A 57 22.52 19.27 -11.16
C GLU A 57 24.01 18.97 -10.99
N THR A 58 24.81 19.99 -10.63
CA THR A 58 26.27 19.90 -10.71
C THR A 58 26.93 20.08 -9.34
N LEU A 59 28.05 19.39 -9.13
CA LEU A 59 28.86 19.52 -7.92
C LEU A 59 29.29 20.98 -7.67
N SER A 60 29.63 21.73 -8.71
CA SER A 60 30.09 23.13 -8.57
C SER A 60 29.01 24.07 -8.03
N GLN A 61 27.74 23.77 -8.29
CA GLN A 61 26.60 24.46 -7.65
C GLN A 61 26.45 24.01 -6.20
N TYR A 62 26.64 22.73 -5.89
CA TYR A 62 26.61 22.22 -4.51
C TYR A 62 27.78 22.72 -3.65
N GLU A 63 28.93 23.08 -4.24
CA GLU A 63 30.03 23.76 -3.54
C GLU A 63 29.66 25.18 -3.08
N ILE A 64 28.66 25.80 -3.71
CA ILE A 64 28.08 27.09 -3.30
C ILE A 64 26.90 26.83 -2.37
N ASN A 65 25.82 26.22 -2.88
CA ASN A 65 24.60 25.82 -2.16
C ASN A 65 24.22 26.72 -0.98
N ASP A 66 24.14 28.04 -1.20
CA ASP A 66 23.78 28.99 -0.15
C ASP A 66 22.37 28.76 0.42
N PRO A 67 21.36 28.34 -0.37
CA PRO A 67 20.07 27.90 0.18
C PRO A 67 20.14 26.59 0.99
N GLY A 68 21.20 25.79 0.84
CA GLY A 68 21.36 24.54 1.57
C GLY A 68 20.41 23.43 1.12
N PHE A 69 20.14 23.28 -0.18
CA PHE A 69 19.29 22.20 -0.70
C PHE A 69 19.86 20.82 -0.34
N GLY A 70 19.02 19.98 0.28
CA GLY A 70 19.36 18.61 0.65
C GLY A 70 20.47 18.50 1.70
N ALA A 71 20.83 19.62 2.33
CA ALA A 71 22.05 19.74 3.12
C ALA A 71 21.95 18.98 4.45
N THR A 72 23.05 18.30 4.81
CA THR A 72 23.25 17.82 6.18
C THR A 72 23.81 18.97 7.01
N ILE A 73 23.04 19.44 7.98
CA ILE A 73 23.40 20.59 8.81
C ILE A 73 23.90 20.15 10.18
N GLY A 74 24.98 20.82 10.62
CA GLY A 74 25.54 20.79 11.97
C GLY A 74 26.68 21.82 12.06
N ARG A 75 27.34 22.00 13.20
CA ARG A 75 27.14 21.32 14.49
C ARG A 75 25.84 21.72 15.21
N HIS A 76 25.31 22.91 14.94
CA HIS A 76 23.98 23.34 15.38
C HIS A 76 23.13 23.80 14.19
N ALA A 77 22.03 23.09 13.96
CA ALA A 77 20.98 23.46 13.01
C ALA A 77 20.19 24.67 13.51
N ASN A 78 19.76 25.51 12.57
CA ASN A 78 19.06 26.76 12.82
C ASN A 78 19.90 27.79 13.61
N ARG A 79 19.26 28.80 14.19
CA ARG A 79 19.94 30.00 14.70
C ARG A 79 20.45 29.86 16.14
N ILE A 80 21.58 30.51 16.42
CA ILE A 80 22.06 30.88 17.77
C ILE A 80 22.16 32.40 17.84
N GLY A 81 21.42 32.99 18.77
CA GLY A 81 21.33 34.43 19.01
C GLY A 81 22.68 35.03 19.40
N GLY A 82 23.04 36.17 18.80
CA GLY A 82 24.29 36.87 19.10
C GLY A 82 25.57 36.16 18.68
N ALA A 83 25.46 35.00 18.00
CA ALA A 83 26.58 34.15 17.60
C ALA A 83 27.53 33.81 18.75
N ALA A 84 26.99 33.64 19.95
CA ALA A 84 27.77 33.25 21.12
C ALA A 84 26.86 32.58 22.15
N PHE A 85 27.40 31.72 22.99
CA PHE A 85 26.69 31.10 24.10
C PHE A 85 27.65 30.72 25.22
N VAL A 86 27.15 30.34 26.40
CA VAL A 86 27.98 29.92 27.53
C VAL A 86 27.93 28.40 27.68
N LEU A 87 29.09 27.75 27.67
CA LEU A 87 29.22 26.32 27.93
C LEU A 87 30.29 26.10 29.00
N ASN A 88 29.93 25.37 30.07
CA ASN A 88 30.83 25.11 31.21
C ASN A 88 31.50 26.39 31.77
N GLY A 89 30.72 27.48 31.86
CA GLY A 89 31.17 28.78 32.36
C GLY A 89 32.11 29.56 31.43
N LYS A 90 32.34 29.09 30.19
CA LYS A 90 33.12 29.78 29.16
C LYS A 90 32.20 30.29 28.07
N THR A 91 32.42 31.53 27.64
CA THR A 91 31.75 32.08 26.45
C THR A 91 32.40 31.50 25.19
N ILE A 92 31.59 30.86 24.37
CA ILE A 92 31.94 30.36 23.04
C ILE A 92 31.47 31.39 22.02
N HIS A 93 32.33 31.76 21.09
CA HIS A 93 32.02 32.69 20.00
C HIS A 93 31.98 31.94 18.67
N LEU A 94 30.92 32.18 17.91
CA LEU A 94 30.66 31.59 16.60
C LEU A 94 30.78 32.66 15.52
N GLU A 95 30.80 32.24 14.26
CA GLU A 95 30.73 33.19 13.14
C GLU A 95 29.36 33.85 13.09
N LYS A 96 29.36 35.16 12.84
CA LYS A 96 28.17 35.96 12.52
C LYS A 96 27.89 35.87 11.02
N ASN A 97 27.19 34.82 10.60
CA ASN A 97 26.83 34.58 9.19
C ASN A 97 25.38 34.94 8.85
N ASP A 98 24.56 35.32 9.84
CA ASP A 98 23.20 35.82 9.65
C ASP A 98 22.98 37.08 10.51
N GLY A 99 23.45 38.22 9.99
CA GLY A 99 23.47 39.49 10.73
C GLY A 99 24.38 39.42 11.96
N GLU A 100 23.81 39.55 13.16
CA GLU A 100 24.55 39.41 14.43
C GLU A 100 24.50 37.99 15.01
N ASN A 101 23.85 37.07 14.30
CA ASN A 101 23.57 35.71 14.75
C ASN A 101 24.36 34.67 13.95
N ASN A 102 24.36 33.44 14.44
CA ASN A 102 24.88 32.28 13.73
C ASN A 102 23.71 31.46 13.20
N LEU A 103 23.75 31.04 11.92
CA LEU A 103 22.73 30.21 11.28
C LEU A 103 23.39 28.96 10.67
N HIS A 104 22.88 27.77 11.02
CA HIS A 104 23.35 26.48 10.49
C HIS A 104 24.88 26.29 10.61
N SER A 105 25.48 26.95 11.62
CA SER A 105 26.88 26.89 12.03
C SER A 105 27.96 27.34 11.03
N GLY A 106 27.64 28.28 10.12
CA GLY A 106 28.64 29.15 9.46
C GLY A 106 29.71 28.46 8.61
N GLN A 107 30.87 29.11 8.44
CA GLN A 107 31.99 28.71 7.60
C GLN A 107 32.45 27.30 7.89
N GLY A 108 32.71 26.56 6.81
CA GLY A 108 32.98 25.13 6.90
C GLY A 108 31.72 24.31 7.19
N SER A 109 30.53 24.73 6.77
CA SER A 109 29.32 23.92 6.95
C SER A 109 29.50 22.50 6.40
N TYR A 110 28.96 21.49 7.10
CA TYR A 110 29.22 20.09 6.77
C TYR A 110 28.75 19.67 5.37
N HIS A 111 27.72 20.33 4.83
CA HIS A 111 27.21 20.09 3.48
C HIS A 111 28.14 20.59 2.34
N ARG A 112 29.26 21.26 2.66
CA ARG A 112 30.27 21.73 1.69
C ARG A 112 31.62 21.01 1.83
N ARG A 113 31.63 19.83 2.45
CA ARG A 113 32.83 19.03 2.70
C ARG A 113 32.68 17.64 2.10
N LEU A 114 33.79 16.99 1.76
CA LEU A 114 33.77 15.58 1.39
C LEU A 114 33.63 14.72 2.65
N TRP A 115 32.75 13.73 2.59
CA TRP A 115 32.53 12.74 3.64
C TRP A 115 33.09 11.38 3.20
N GLN A 116 33.48 10.56 4.18
CA GLN A 116 33.84 9.17 3.91
C GLN A 116 32.57 8.34 3.76
N ALA A 117 32.33 7.78 2.58
CA ALA A 117 31.20 6.89 2.32
C ALA A 117 31.55 5.41 2.54
N GLU A 118 30.61 4.65 3.11
CA GLU A 118 30.66 3.20 3.22
C GLU A 118 29.28 2.59 2.90
N GLU A 119 29.26 1.52 2.12
CA GLU A 119 28.04 0.72 1.94
C GLU A 119 27.77 -0.08 3.22
N VAL A 120 26.52 -0.10 3.68
CA VAL A 120 26.13 -0.78 4.91
C VAL A 120 25.04 -1.79 4.59
N CYS A 121 25.23 -3.04 4.99
CA CYS A 121 24.17 -4.04 4.88
C CYS A 121 23.03 -3.71 5.84
N CYS A 122 21.82 -3.57 5.30
CA CYS A 122 20.59 -3.32 6.05
C CYS A 122 19.50 -4.28 5.55
N PRO A 123 18.86 -5.09 6.43
CA PRO A 123 17.79 -6.01 6.01
C PRO A 123 16.54 -5.31 5.45
N GLU A 124 16.36 -4.02 5.77
CA GLU A 124 15.18 -3.25 5.38
C GLU A 124 15.27 -2.69 3.95
N GLY A 125 16.47 -2.60 3.37
CA GLY A 125 16.69 -2.09 2.00
C GLY A 125 18.11 -1.61 1.74
N GLU A 126 18.31 -0.89 0.62
CA GLU A 126 19.63 -0.37 0.25
C GLU A 126 20.09 0.76 1.18
N SER A 127 21.37 0.79 1.55
CA SER A 127 21.89 1.77 2.51
C SER A 127 23.35 2.19 2.27
N VAL A 128 23.63 3.46 2.56
CA VAL A 128 24.98 4.06 2.56
C VAL A 128 25.15 4.94 3.80
N ARG A 129 26.32 4.87 4.44
CA ARG A 129 26.70 5.73 5.56
C ARG A 129 27.82 6.68 5.16
N PHE A 130 27.65 7.94 5.53
CA PHE A 130 28.65 9.00 5.38
C PHE A 130 29.20 9.34 6.75
N SER A 131 30.53 9.42 6.89
CA SER A 131 31.21 9.83 8.13
C SER A 131 32.10 11.06 7.94
N LEU A 132 32.13 11.95 8.93
CA LEU A 132 32.93 13.17 8.95
C LEU A 132 33.56 13.39 10.32
N TYR A 133 34.83 13.78 10.32
CA TYR A 133 35.53 14.24 11.52
C TYR A 133 35.49 15.77 11.59
N SER A 134 35.00 16.30 12.70
CA SER A 134 34.97 17.73 13.03
C SER A 134 35.93 18.00 14.20
N PRO A 135 37.12 18.58 13.97
CA PRO A 135 38.11 18.79 15.03
C PRO A 135 37.65 19.82 16.07
N ASP A 136 38.30 19.84 17.24
CA ASP A 136 38.10 20.88 18.25
C ASP A 136 38.26 22.30 17.66
N GLY A 137 37.31 23.18 17.95
CA GLY A 137 37.24 24.54 17.42
C GLY A 137 36.60 24.66 16.03
N ASP A 138 36.23 23.54 15.39
CA ASP A 138 35.55 23.56 14.10
C ASP A 138 34.17 24.22 14.21
N GLN A 139 33.87 25.14 13.28
CA GLN A 139 32.73 26.07 13.33
C GLN A 139 32.64 26.91 14.63
N GLY A 140 33.73 26.97 15.41
CA GLY A 140 33.79 27.66 16.71
C GLY A 140 33.36 26.81 17.91
N PHE A 141 32.95 25.54 17.71
CA PHE A 141 32.49 24.67 18.79
C PHE A 141 33.64 23.86 19.41
N PRO A 142 33.64 23.63 20.74
CA PRO A 142 34.64 22.81 21.40
C PRO A 142 34.44 21.30 21.14
N GLY A 143 35.50 20.52 21.33
CA GLY A 143 35.51 19.06 21.26
C GLY A 143 35.69 18.51 19.85
N ASN A 144 36.57 17.53 19.72
CA ASN A 144 36.63 16.69 18.54
C ASN A 144 35.34 15.88 18.47
N LEU A 145 34.74 15.78 17.29
CA LEU A 145 33.45 15.14 17.07
C LEU A 145 33.53 14.22 15.86
N GLN A 146 33.17 12.96 16.06
CA GLN A 146 32.89 12.01 14.99
C GLN A 146 31.39 12.06 14.70
N ILE A 147 31.02 12.25 13.43
CA ILE A 147 29.62 12.31 13.00
C ILE A 147 29.42 11.30 11.87
N SER A 148 28.27 10.62 11.86
CA SER A 148 27.83 9.88 10.70
C SER A 148 26.34 10.11 10.40
N LEU A 149 26.00 10.10 9.11
CA LEU A 149 24.64 10.05 8.61
C LEU A 149 24.49 8.81 7.72
N GLN A 150 23.56 7.93 8.07
CA GLN A 150 23.19 6.79 7.24
C GLN A 150 21.85 7.05 6.55
N TYR A 151 21.83 6.87 5.23
CA TYR A 151 20.61 6.81 4.44
C TYR A 151 20.21 5.34 4.25
N VAL A 152 18.93 5.03 4.43
CA VAL A 152 18.33 3.73 4.11
C VAL A 152 17.09 3.98 3.25
N LEU A 153 17.01 3.35 2.09
CA LEU A 153 15.78 3.31 1.30
C LEU A 153 15.14 1.92 1.46
N THR A 154 13.98 1.86 2.11
CA THR A 154 13.30 0.58 2.38
C THR A 154 12.35 0.17 1.27
N GLU A 155 11.89 -1.07 1.34
CA GLU A 155 10.90 -1.65 0.43
C GLU A 155 9.48 -1.09 0.61
N GLU A 156 9.24 -0.33 1.68
CA GLU A 156 7.98 0.35 2.01
C GLU A 156 7.97 1.84 1.59
N ASN A 157 8.86 2.25 0.69
CA ASN A 157 9.02 3.65 0.25
C ASN A 157 9.37 4.60 1.42
N GLU A 158 10.21 4.14 2.35
CA GLU A 158 10.75 4.97 3.43
C GLU A 158 12.19 5.37 3.13
N LEU A 159 12.49 6.67 3.16
CA LEU A 159 13.85 7.20 3.20
C LEU A 159 14.19 7.54 4.67
N LYS A 160 14.99 6.68 5.31
CA LYS A 160 15.45 6.86 6.70
C LYS A 160 16.80 7.55 6.73
N LEU A 161 16.91 8.57 7.57
CA LEU A 161 18.13 9.29 7.89
C LEU A 161 18.46 9.01 9.36
N ILE A 162 19.56 8.31 9.60
CA ILE A 162 20.01 7.92 10.93
C ILE A 162 21.29 8.69 11.24
N TYR A 163 21.20 9.59 12.22
CA TYR A 163 22.30 10.42 12.66
C TYR A 163 22.97 9.82 13.88
N ARG A 164 24.30 9.87 13.91
CA ARG A 164 25.10 9.49 15.07
C ARG A 164 26.24 10.47 15.29
N GLY A 165 26.53 10.79 16.55
CA GLY A 165 27.63 11.68 16.90
C GLY A 165 28.23 11.37 18.26
N GLN A 166 29.54 11.55 18.43
CA GLN A 166 30.21 11.42 19.73
C GLN A 166 31.38 12.40 19.83
N SER A 167 31.42 13.18 20.90
CA SER A 167 32.49 14.14 21.16
C SER A 167 33.35 13.76 22.36
N ASP A 168 34.62 14.14 22.34
CA ASP A 168 35.56 13.97 23.45
C ASP A 168 35.52 15.12 24.48
N ALA A 169 34.72 16.16 24.23
CA ALA A 169 34.43 17.24 25.17
C ALA A 169 32.94 17.58 25.15
N ASP A 170 32.48 18.29 26.18
CA ASP A 170 31.14 18.88 26.16
C ASP A 170 31.03 19.85 24.98
N THR A 171 29.99 19.67 24.16
CA THR A 171 29.70 20.49 22.97
C THR A 171 28.20 20.68 22.82
N VAL A 172 27.79 21.46 21.83
CA VAL A 172 26.43 21.45 21.30
C VAL A 172 26.37 20.52 20.08
N LEU A 173 25.29 19.76 19.93
CA LEU A 173 25.00 18.98 18.73
C LEU A 173 23.51 19.00 18.41
N ASN A 174 23.16 19.59 17.27
CA ASN A 174 21.81 19.65 16.73
C ASN A 174 21.90 19.44 15.21
N LEU A 175 21.62 18.21 14.76
CA LEU A 175 21.72 17.82 13.35
C LEU A 175 20.34 17.81 12.70
N THR A 176 20.27 18.18 11.42
CA THR A 176 19.06 18.06 10.60
C THR A 176 19.41 17.89 9.13
N ASN A 177 18.40 17.55 8.34
CA ASN A 177 18.46 17.57 6.89
C ASN A 177 17.57 18.70 6.35
N HIS A 178 18.16 19.54 5.50
CA HIS A 178 17.51 20.73 4.94
C HIS A 178 17.03 20.48 3.50
N SER A 179 16.21 19.45 3.32
CA SER A 179 15.59 19.15 2.01
C SER A 179 14.35 20.00 1.77
N TYR A 180 14.25 20.53 0.57
CA TYR A 180 13.11 21.32 0.10
C TYR A 180 12.20 20.40 -0.71
N PHE A 181 11.10 19.96 -0.11
CA PHE A 181 10.16 19.06 -0.74
C PHE A 181 9.15 19.81 -1.62
N ASN A 182 8.81 19.19 -2.74
CA ASN A 182 7.67 19.56 -3.58
C ASN A 182 7.12 18.27 -4.19
N LEU A 183 5.96 17.80 -3.72
CA LEU A 183 5.42 16.51 -4.15
C LEU A 183 4.94 16.48 -5.61
N ALA A 184 4.70 17.63 -6.23
CA ALA A 184 4.46 17.73 -7.67
C ALA A 184 5.78 17.65 -8.50
N GLY A 185 6.93 17.74 -7.83
CA GLY A 185 8.28 17.74 -8.40
C GLY A 185 8.77 19.12 -8.86
N GLN A 186 7.87 20.06 -9.13
CA GLN A 186 8.21 21.41 -9.56
C GLN A 186 7.07 22.40 -9.28
N GLY A 187 7.29 23.68 -9.55
CA GLY A 187 6.28 24.73 -9.39
C GLY A 187 6.08 25.15 -7.93
N SER A 188 4.90 25.67 -7.61
CA SER A 188 4.58 26.22 -6.29
C SER A 188 3.99 25.15 -5.37
N VAL A 189 4.35 25.15 -4.08
CA VAL A 189 3.77 24.24 -3.07
C VAL A 189 2.47 24.75 -2.44
N LEU A 190 1.98 25.92 -2.83
CA LEU A 190 0.88 26.59 -2.12
C LEU A 190 -0.46 25.82 -2.12
N GLU A 191 -0.71 24.99 -3.13
CA GLU A 191 -1.92 24.15 -3.20
C GLU A 191 -1.78 22.81 -2.46
N GLN A 192 -0.56 22.44 -2.07
CA GLN A 192 -0.32 21.23 -1.29
C GLN A 192 -0.79 21.46 0.15
N LEU A 193 -1.23 20.37 0.79
CA LEU A 193 -1.75 20.40 2.16
C LEU A 193 -0.70 19.84 3.11
N ALA A 194 -0.54 20.49 4.26
CA ALA A 194 0.28 20.01 5.35
C ALA A 194 -0.58 19.69 6.59
N TRP A 195 -0.07 18.80 7.42
CA TRP A 195 -0.56 18.48 8.75
C TRP A 195 0.65 18.34 9.68
N ILE A 196 0.58 18.83 10.92
CA ILE A 196 1.67 18.79 11.89
C ILE A 196 1.11 18.40 13.26
N ASP A 197 1.75 17.41 13.90
CA ASP A 197 1.42 16.97 15.26
C ASP A 197 2.08 17.89 16.31
N ALA A 198 1.55 19.10 16.42
CA ALA A 198 2.05 20.11 17.34
C ALA A 198 0.93 21.02 17.84
N ASP A 199 0.83 21.17 19.15
CA ASP A 199 -0.09 22.12 19.77
C ASP A 199 0.53 23.52 19.98
N PHE A 200 1.85 23.63 19.84
CA PHE A 200 2.60 24.86 20.11
C PHE A 200 3.72 25.11 19.09
N TYR A 201 4.18 26.36 19.05
CA TYR A 201 5.38 26.78 18.33
C TYR A 201 6.21 27.75 19.19
N THR A 202 7.50 27.87 18.90
CA THR A 202 8.37 28.83 19.60
C THR A 202 8.25 30.21 18.95
N ARG A 203 7.88 31.23 19.73
CA ARG A 203 7.85 32.62 19.23
C ARG A 203 9.26 33.10 18.94
N ALA A 204 9.46 33.74 17.79
CA ALA A 204 10.73 34.34 17.40
C ALA A 204 10.57 35.85 17.16
N ASP A 205 11.67 36.59 17.29
CA ASP A 205 11.73 38.01 17.01
C ASP A 205 11.88 38.31 15.51
N ALA A 206 11.99 39.60 15.14
CA ALA A 206 12.16 40.03 13.75
C ALA A 206 13.48 39.58 13.10
N LYS A 207 14.43 39.04 13.88
CA LYS A 207 15.67 38.43 13.41
C LYS A 207 15.58 36.90 13.41
N SER A 208 14.37 36.36 13.59
CA SER A 208 14.08 34.92 13.69
C SER A 208 14.79 34.22 14.84
N ILE A 209 15.14 34.94 15.92
CA ILE A 209 15.69 34.35 17.14
C ILE A 209 14.54 34.07 18.12
N PRO A 210 14.41 32.84 18.64
CA PRO A 210 13.42 32.53 19.66
C PRO A 210 13.52 33.43 20.88
N THR A 211 12.37 33.79 21.45
CA THR A 211 12.31 34.63 22.66
C THR A 211 12.31 33.80 23.96
N GLY A 212 12.20 32.48 23.85
CA GLY A 212 11.94 31.56 24.95
C GLY A 212 10.45 31.28 25.17
N GLU A 213 9.55 32.04 24.54
CA GLU A 213 8.10 31.87 24.68
C GLU A 213 7.58 30.72 23.77
N ILE A 214 6.70 29.89 24.32
CA ILE A 214 6.00 28.82 23.61
C ILE A 214 4.53 29.24 23.50
N LEU A 215 4.02 29.37 22.28
CA LEU A 215 2.67 29.86 22.00
C LEU A 215 1.79 28.77 21.39
N PRO A 216 0.49 28.72 21.71
CA PRO A 216 -0.43 27.77 21.11
C PRO A 216 -0.62 28.06 19.62
N VAL A 217 -0.77 27.01 18.82
CA VAL A 217 -1.12 27.16 17.40
C VAL A 217 -2.63 27.34 17.19
N GLU A 218 -3.45 26.88 18.14
CA GLU A 218 -4.92 26.88 18.03
C GLU A 218 -5.48 28.25 17.62
N LYS A 219 -6.32 28.25 16.58
CA LYS A 219 -6.98 29.47 16.07
C LYS A 219 -6.00 30.57 15.63
N THR A 220 -4.81 30.17 15.17
CA THR A 220 -3.84 31.06 14.53
C THR A 220 -3.52 30.55 13.12
N PRO A 221 -2.91 31.39 12.26
CA PRO A 221 -2.35 30.94 10.99
C PRO A 221 -1.29 29.83 11.11
N MET A 222 -0.79 29.55 12.32
CA MET A 222 0.15 28.46 12.60
C MET A 222 -0.56 27.12 12.84
N ASP A 223 -1.90 27.06 12.85
CA ASP A 223 -2.65 25.82 13.14
C ASP A 223 -2.60 24.85 11.95
N PHE A 224 -1.80 23.79 12.07
CA PHE A 224 -1.73 22.67 11.12
C PHE A 224 -2.15 21.34 11.77
N ARG A 225 -2.90 21.39 12.89
CA ARG A 225 -3.40 20.18 13.56
C ARG A 225 -4.47 19.43 12.77
N ASP A 226 -4.98 20.08 11.71
CA ASP A 226 -5.80 19.49 10.65
C ASP A 226 -5.14 19.78 9.28
N TRP A 227 -5.53 19.02 8.25
CA TRP A 227 -5.04 19.25 6.89
C TRP A 227 -5.33 20.69 6.43
N LYS A 228 -4.26 21.44 6.16
CA LYS A 228 -4.34 22.83 5.71
C LYS A 228 -3.50 23.06 4.48
N LYS A 229 -4.08 23.71 3.46
CA LYS A 229 -3.32 24.20 2.30
C LYS A 229 -2.23 25.16 2.77
N ILE A 230 -1.00 24.94 2.32
CA ILE A 230 0.13 25.80 2.68
C ILE A 230 -0.18 27.26 2.34
N GLY A 231 -0.79 27.52 1.18
CA GLY A 231 -1.12 28.88 0.75
C GLY A 231 -2.30 29.55 1.44
N ALA A 232 -3.08 28.87 2.27
CA ALA A 232 -4.35 29.40 2.79
C ALA A 232 -4.15 30.68 3.63
N GLU A 233 -3.17 30.69 4.52
CA GLU A 233 -2.96 31.78 5.49
C GLU A 233 -1.52 32.29 5.52
N ILE A 234 -0.66 31.84 4.59
CA ILE A 234 0.78 32.15 4.58
C ILE A 234 1.12 33.65 4.49
N GLY A 235 0.16 34.47 4.05
CA GLY A 235 0.26 35.93 3.96
C GLY A 235 -0.68 36.67 4.91
N ALA A 236 -1.22 36.00 5.94
CA ALA A 236 -2.05 36.65 6.94
C ALA A 236 -1.24 37.66 7.77
N ASP A 237 -1.88 38.74 8.20
CA ASP A 237 -1.27 39.75 9.07
C ASP A 237 -1.15 39.20 10.50
N TYR A 238 -0.10 38.42 10.71
CA TYR A 238 0.23 37.77 11.97
C TYR A 238 1.73 37.94 12.22
N GLU A 239 2.11 38.39 13.43
CA GLU A 239 3.48 38.80 13.74
C GLU A 239 4.54 37.80 13.25
N ALA A 240 4.35 36.52 13.56
CA ALA A 240 5.25 35.44 13.18
C ALA A 240 5.41 35.35 11.64
N LEU A 241 4.30 35.37 10.89
CA LEU A 241 4.34 35.31 9.42
C LEU A 241 4.93 36.57 8.78
N ASN A 242 4.70 37.74 9.37
CA ASN A 242 5.27 39.00 8.91
C ASN A 242 6.80 39.00 9.05
N TYR A 243 7.33 38.47 10.17
CA TYR A 243 8.77 38.35 10.39
C TYR A 243 9.41 37.28 9.49
N GLY A 244 8.80 36.11 9.39
CA GLY A 244 9.29 35.04 8.51
C GLY A 244 9.10 35.32 7.01
N GLN A 245 8.26 36.30 6.65
CA GLN A 245 7.72 36.47 5.30
C GLN A 245 7.04 35.19 4.78
N GLY A 246 6.28 34.52 5.65
CA GLY A 246 5.68 33.19 5.45
C GLY A 246 6.01 32.25 6.60
N TYR A 247 5.89 30.94 6.37
CA TYR A 247 6.31 29.96 7.38
C TYR A 247 7.84 29.82 7.37
N ASP A 248 8.45 30.13 8.49
CA ASP A 248 9.84 29.85 8.88
C ASP A 248 9.87 29.71 10.43
N HIS A 249 9.23 28.67 10.96
CA HIS A 249 9.00 28.56 12.41
C HIS A 249 9.22 27.14 12.94
N ASN A 250 9.74 27.05 14.17
CA ASN A 250 9.91 25.81 14.89
C ASN A 250 8.62 25.44 15.65
N TYR A 251 8.05 24.29 15.27
CA TYR A 251 6.92 23.65 15.95
C TYR A 251 7.42 22.77 17.09
N VAL A 252 6.67 22.75 18.19
CA VAL A 252 6.90 21.90 19.36
C VAL A 252 6.13 20.59 19.15
N LEU A 253 6.84 19.51 18.85
CA LEU A 253 6.24 18.25 18.45
C LEU A 253 5.71 17.44 19.63
N ASN A 254 4.60 16.73 19.41
CA ASN A 254 3.99 15.83 20.40
C ASN A 254 4.64 14.43 20.46
N THR A 255 5.79 14.23 19.81
CA THR A 255 6.49 12.93 19.71
C THR A 255 6.93 12.35 21.05
N GLY A 256 7.05 13.18 22.10
CA GLY A 256 7.49 12.77 23.43
C GLY A 256 8.91 12.18 23.45
N GLY A 257 9.76 12.56 22.48
CA GLY A 257 11.13 12.06 22.33
C GLY A 257 11.23 10.62 21.79
N LYS A 258 10.12 10.05 21.32
CA LYS A 258 10.08 8.75 20.63
C LYS A 258 10.00 8.97 19.13
N LEU A 259 10.53 8.04 18.35
CA LEU A 259 10.34 8.03 16.91
C LEU A 259 8.84 7.87 16.59
N ALA A 260 8.19 8.97 16.22
CA ALA A 260 6.75 9.04 15.99
C ALA A 260 6.43 9.97 14.81
N LEU A 261 5.22 9.82 14.28
CA LEU A 261 4.71 10.67 13.20
C LEU A 261 4.60 12.11 13.68
N ALA A 262 5.28 13.03 12.98
CA ALA A 262 5.37 14.44 13.36
C ALA A 262 4.68 15.36 12.35
N ALA A 263 4.66 14.99 11.07
CA ALA A 263 4.01 15.79 10.03
C ALA A 263 3.60 14.97 8.81
N LYS A 264 2.73 15.54 7.98
CA LYS A 264 2.36 15.03 6.66
C LYS A 264 2.33 16.16 5.63
N LEU A 265 2.60 15.82 4.39
CA LEU A 265 2.43 16.65 3.20
C LEU A 265 1.66 15.84 2.17
N TRP A 266 0.71 16.48 1.48
CA TRP A 266 -0.08 15.83 0.43
C TRP A 266 -0.27 16.79 -0.73
N ASP A 267 0.01 16.29 -1.94
CA ASP A 267 -0.33 16.98 -3.17
C ASP A 267 -1.61 16.39 -3.79
N PRO A 268 -2.71 17.15 -3.88
CA PRO A 268 -3.95 16.66 -4.44
C PRO A 268 -3.88 16.26 -5.92
N GLU A 269 -2.95 16.84 -6.69
CA GLU A 269 -2.82 16.61 -8.13
C GLU A 269 -2.05 15.32 -8.43
N SER A 270 -0.81 15.19 -7.96
CA SER A 270 -0.03 13.95 -8.10
C SER A 270 -0.49 12.82 -7.18
N ARG A 271 -1.36 13.11 -6.22
CA ARG A 271 -1.81 12.20 -5.15
C ARG A 271 -0.72 11.73 -4.19
N ARG A 272 0.54 12.12 -4.38
CA ARG A 272 1.65 11.73 -3.51
C ARG A 272 1.44 12.27 -2.09
N VAL A 273 1.69 11.42 -1.11
CA VAL A 273 1.70 11.75 0.32
C VAL A 273 3.10 11.50 0.84
N MET A 274 3.60 12.43 1.64
CA MET A 274 4.79 12.25 2.46
C MET A 274 4.40 12.31 3.93
N GLU A 275 4.92 11.40 4.73
CA GLU A 275 4.82 11.40 6.18
C GLU A 275 6.22 11.53 6.78
N VAL A 276 6.35 12.37 7.80
CA VAL A 276 7.62 12.66 8.48
C VAL A 276 7.56 12.06 9.87
N TYR A 277 8.48 11.15 10.19
CA TYR A 277 8.66 10.60 11.53
C TYR A 277 9.97 11.10 12.11
N THR A 278 9.99 11.42 13.40
CA THR A 278 11.23 11.78 14.10
C THR A 278 11.15 11.53 15.60
N ASP A 279 12.31 11.37 16.23
CA ASP A 279 12.47 11.35 17.69
C ASP A 279 12.87 12.72 18.26
N ARG A 280 13.04 13.75 17.42
CA ARG A 280 13.39 15.10 17.86
C ARG A 280 12.19 15.83 18.46
N PRO A 281 12.43 16.75 19.41
CA PRO A 281 11.36 17.47 20.09
C PRO A 281 10.75 18.60 19.25
N GLY A 282 11.44 19.05 18.19
CA GLY A 282 11.02 20.16 17.36
C GLY A 282 11.19 19.92 15.88
N MET A 283 10.49 20.74 15.09
CA MET A 283 10.63 20.74 13.64
C MET A 283 10.47 22.15 13.08
N GLN A 284 11.47 22.62 12.32
CA GLN A 284 11.34 23.86 11.55
C GLN A 284 10.52 23.58 10.29
N LEU A 285 9.44 24.35 10.11
CA LEU A 285 8.71 24.43 8.85
C LEU A 285 9.17 25.67 8.10
N TYR A 286 9.82 25.48 6.95
CA TYR A 286 10.28 26.58 6.11
C TYR A 286 9.70 26.47 4.69
N SER A 287 9.06 27.53 4.22
CA SER A 287 8.28 27.54 2.96
C SER A 287 8.99 28.29 1.82
N ALA A 288 10.32 28.17 1.74
CA ALA A 288 11.16 28.73 0.68
C ALA A 288 10.91 30.23 0.41
N ASN A 289 10.92 31.01 1.50
CA ASN A 289 10.42 32.38 1.53
C ASN A 289 11.30 33.35 0.72
N PHE A 290 12.58 33.01 0.58
CA PHE A 290 13.63 33.86 -0.01
C PHE A 290 14.11 33.42 -1.39
N LEU A 291 13.58 32.33 -1.93
CA LEU A 291 13.77 32.01 -3.35
C LEU A 291 13.02 33.04 -4.20
N ASP A 292 13.58 33.44 -5.34
CA ASP A 292 13.03 34.52 -6.18
C ASP A 292 12.99 34.19 -7.68
N GLY A 293 13.45 33.01 -8.07
CA GLY A 293 13.50 32.55 -9.46
C GLY A 293 14.68 33.08 -10.26
N THR A 294 15.65 33.76 -9.64
CA THR A 294 16.85 34.26 -10.34
C THR A 294 17.88 33.17 -10.62
N GLU A 295 17.90 32.12 -9.80
CA GLU A 295 18.73 30.94 -9.99
C GLU A 295 17.94 29.77 -10.58
N ASN A 296 18.61 28.96 -11.39
CA ASN A 296 18.06 27.72 -11.93
C ASN A 296 18.57 26.51 -11.14
N GLY A 297 17.65 25.62 -10.79
CA GLY A 297 17.94 24.32 -10.19
C GLY A 297 18.04 23.22 -11.25
N LYS A 298 17.61 22.02 -10.87
CA LYS A 298 17.53 20.85 -11.75
C LYS A 298 16.67 21.10 -13.00
N GLY A 299 17.04 20.49 -14.11
CA GLY A 299 16.36 20.63 -15.40
C GLY A 299 16.40 22.04 -15.98
N GLY A 300 17.24 22.92 -15.44
CA GLY A 300 17.26 24.34 -15.80
C GLY A 300 16.02 25.12 -15.35
N LEU A 301 15.22 24.58 -14.41
CA LEU A 301 14.01 25.21 -13.93
C LEU A 301 14.31 26.30 -12.88
N PRO A 302 13.58 27.42 -12.87
CA PRO A 302 13.79 28.49 -11.91
C PRO A 302 13.41 28.06 -10.48
N LEU A 303 14.27 28.39 -9.52
CA LEU A 303 14.02 28.19 -8.09
C LEU A 303 13.15 29.34 -7.56
N ILE A 304 11.83 29.20 -7.68
CA ILE A 304 10.87 30.27 -7.37
C ILE A 304 10.52 30.36 -5.87
N ARG A 305 10.02 31.53 -5.46
CA ARG A 305 9.42 31.74 -4.14
C ARG A 305 8.31 30.73 -3.91
N ARG A 306 8.30 30.08 -2.74
CA ARG A 306 7.36 28.99 -2.40
C ARG A 306 7.47 27.78 -3.34
N GLY A 307 8.65 27.55 -3.93
CA GLY A 307 8.90 26.40 -4.79
C GLY A 307 9.06 25.08 -4.05
N GLY A 308 9.30 25.13 -2.74
CA GLY A 308 9.49 23.96 -1.89
C GLY A 308 9.16 24.24 -0.42
N ILE A 309 9.07 23.19 0.37
CA ILE A 309 8.82 23.24 1.81
C ILE A 309 9.74 22.28 2.56
N CYS A 310 10.32 22.73 3.68
CA CYS A 310 11.26 21.95 4.50
C CYS A 310 10.59 21.50 5.79
N PHE A 311 10.96 20.30 6.25
CA PHE A 311 10.55 19.69 7.51
C PHE A 311 11.80 19.31 8.30
N GLU A 312 12.46 20.30 8.89
CA GLU A 312 13.76 20.11 9.54
C GLU A 312 13.56 19.63 10.97
N THR A 313 13.77 18.35 11.24
CA THR A 313 13.59 17.75 12.57
C THR A 313 14.82 18.00 13.44
N GLN A 314 14.67 18.69 14.57
CA GLN A 314 15.80 19.24 15.32
C GLN A 314 15.44 19.56 16.79
N TYR A 315 16.44 19.97 17.58
CA TYR A 315 16.20 20.74 18.80
C TYR A 315 15.74 22.16 18.47
N TYR A 316 15.06 22.83 19.41
CA TYR A 316 14.56 24.18 19.20
C TYR A 316 15.72 25.13 18.89
N PRO A 317 15.55 26.07 17.93
CA PRO A 317 16.55 27.08 17.67
C PRO A 317 16.87 27.85 18.96
N ASP A 318 18.12 28.29 19.09
CA ASP A 318 18.62 29.01 20.26
C ASP A 318 18.42 28.34 21.63
N SER A 319 18.22 27.01 21.67
CA SER A 319 18.06 26.23 22.91
C SER A 319 19.20 26.38 23.92
N VAL A 320 20.38 26.83 23.47
CA VAL A 320 21.52 27.17 24.33
C VAL A 320 21.28 28.37 25.26
N HIS A 321 20.29 29.22 24.97
CA HIS A 321 19.95 30.42 25.76
C HIS A 321 18.67 30.29 26.58
N HIS A 322 17.91 29.22 26.38
CA HIS A 322 16.58 29.06 26.98
C HIS A 322 16.51 27.80 27.84
N GLU A 323 16.61 27.94 29.16
CA GLU A 323 16.57 26.82 30.11
C GLU A 323 15.27 26.00 30.03
N ASN A 324 14.17 26.60 29.55
CA ASN A 324 12.89 25.94 29.36
C ASN A 324 12.79 25.14 28.04
N PHE A 325 13.80 25.21 27.17
CA PHE A 325 13.85 24.43 25.93
C PHE A 325 14.63 23.11 26.15
N PRO A 326 14.34 22.05 25.39
CA PRO A 326 15.14 20.84 25.40
C PRO A 326 16.60 21.15 25.05
N SER A 327 17.53 20.66 25.88
CA SER A 327 18.95 20.96 25.73
C SER A 327 19.55 20.22 24.55
N CYS A 328 20.31 20.94 23.72
CA CYS A 328 21.13 20.40 22.63
C CYS A 328 22.60 20.16 23.03
N VAL A 329 22.92 20.23 24.34
CA VAL A 329 24.28 19.98 24.85
C VAL A 329 24.54 18.47 24.87
N LEU A 330 25.62 18.06 24.21
CA LEU A 330 26.16 16.70 24.23
C LEU A 330 27.32 16.65 25.22
N LYS A 331 27.28 15.77 26.22
CA LYS A 331 28.39 15.61 27.17
C LYS A 331 29.52 14.78 26.58
N ALA A 332 30.73 15.03 27.07
CA ALA A 332 31.92 14.29 26.66
C ALA A 332 31.71 12.77 26.82
N GLY A 333 31.94 12.02 25.73
CA GLY A 333 31.80 10.57 25.68
C GLY A 333 30.38 10.04 25.45
N GLU A 334 29.34 10.88 25.55
CA GLU A 334 27.97 10.47 25.23
C GLU A 334 27.79 10.29 23.72
N VAL A 335 26.95 9.32 23.35
CA VAL A 335 26.58 9.06 21.96
C VAL A 335 25.24 9.74 21.68
N PHE A 336 25.24 10.67 20.74
CA PHE A 336 24.05 11.20 20.12
C PHE A 336 23.54 10.21 19.07
N GLU A 337 22.27 9.82 19.15
CA GLU A 337 21.56 9.08 18.12
C GLU A 337 20.20 9.74 17.86
N SER A 338 19.81 9.81 16.59
CA SER A 338 18.53 10.35 16.16
C SER A 338 18.12 9.76 14.80
N ALA A 339 16.82 9.62 14.58
CA ALA A 339 16.28 9.24 13.27
C ALA A 339 15.23 10.23 12.75
N THR A 340 15.25 10.41 11.43
CA THR A 340 14.19 11.05 10.64
C THR A 340 13.77 10.08 9.53
N ILE A 341 12.48 9.88 9.34
CA ILE A 341 11.96 9.02 8.26
C ILE A 341 10.99 9.82 7.41
N PHE A 342 11.25 9.86 6.10
CA PHE A 342 10.30 10.34 5.10
C PHE A 342 9.66 9.12 4.43
N ARG A 343 8.39 8.84 4.74
CA ARG A 343 7.61 7.74 4.16
C ARG A 343 6.70 8.26 3.05
N PHE A 344 6.70 7.61 1.90
CA PHE A 344 5.91 8.03 0.74
C PHE A 344 4.83 7.02 0.37
N SER A 345 3.66 7.55 0.01
CA SER A 345 2.53 6.77 -0.52
C SER A 345 1.75 7.62 -1.52
N SER A 346 0.67 7.08 -2.07
CA SER A 346 -0.26 7.81 -2.94
C SER A 346 -1.70 7.56 -2.49
N LYS A 347 -2.53 8.60 -2.43
CA LYS A 347 -3.97 8.42 -2.19
C LYS A 347 -4.68 7.92 -3.45
N GLY A 348 -5.51 6.89 -3.30
CA GLY A 348 -6.43 6.45 -4.35
C GLY A 348 -7.51 7.50 -4.65
N THR A 349 -8.12 7.39 -5.82
CA THR A 349 -9.35 8.12 -6.19
C THR A 349 -10.58 7.50 -5.52
N TYR A 350 -10.51 6.22 -5.15
CA TYR A 350 -11.60 5.52 -4.47
C TYR A 350 -11.34 5.36 -2.97
N ASP A 351 -12.41 5.40 -2.20
CA ASP A 351 -12.38 5.21 -0.75
C ASP A 351 -12.60 3.74 -0.40
N PHE A 352 -11.54 3.11 0.11
CA PHE A 352 -11.55 1.76 0.66
C PHE A 352 -11.36 1.75 2.19
N ASP A 353 -11.28 2.92 2.84
CA ASP A 353 -11.01 3.02 4.27
C ASP A 353 -12.27 3.29 5.10
N THR A 354 -13.33 3.84 4.49
CA THR A 354 -14.62 4.01 5.16
C THR A 354 -15.27 2.67 5.48
N VAL A 355 -15.58 2.45 6.76
CA VAL A 355 -16.31 1.27 7.23
C VAL A 355 -17.81 1.45 7.00
N HIS A 356 -18.39 0.55 6.21
CA HIS A 356 -19.83 0.50 5.95
C HIS A 356 -20.48 -0.65 6.71
N SER A 357 -21.52 -0.35 7.50
CA SER A 357 -22.36 -1.40 8.09
C SER A 357 -23.39 -1.89 7.08
N ARG A 358 -23.49 -3.21 6.93
CA ARG A 358 -24.55 -3.87 6.14
C ARG A 358 -25.63 -4.50 7.00
N LYS A 359 -25.66 -4.18 8.31
CA LYS A 359 -26.73 -4.64 9.20
C LYS A 359 -28.11 -4.17 8.72
N GLY A 360 -29.10 -5.05 8.78
CA GLY A 360 -30.49 -4.78 8.40
C GLY A 360 -30.72 -4.72 6.88
N THR A 361 -29.72 -5.04 6.07
CA THR A 361 -29.83 -5.04 4.60
C THR A 361 -30.24 -6.40 4.02
N GLY A 362 -30.29 -7.45 4.85
CA GLY A 362 -30.49 -8.83 4.41
C GLY A 362 -29.22 -9.50 3.85
N ALA A 363 -28.04 -8.95 4.15
CA ALA A 363 -26.75 -9.51 3.73
C ALA A 363 -26.46 -10.84 4.45
N GLU A 364 -26.36 -11.94 3.69
CA GLU A 364 -26.11 -13.29 4.24
C GLU A 364 -24.83 -13.35 5.08
N LYS A 365 -23.78 -12.66 4.63
CA LYS A 365 -22.48 -12.56 5.34
C LYS A 365 -22.63 -11.98 6.75
N TRP A 366 -23.57 -11.06 6.93
CA TRP A 366 -23.84 -10.38 8.20
C TRP A 366 -24.86 -11.12 9.07
N SER A 367 -25.50 -12.17 8.57
CA SER A 367 -26.53 -12.93 9.30
C SER A 367 -26.07 -13.49 10.65
N PRO A 368 -24.81 -13.98 10.84
CA PRO A 368 -24.36 -14.48 12.15
C PRO A 368 -24.17 -13.36 13.17
N VAL A 369 -23.72 -12.19 12.71
CA VAL A 369 -23.48 -10.98 13.52
C VAL A 369 -24.82 -10.38 13.96
N GLU A 370 -25.80 -10.31 13.06
CA GLU A 370 -27.15 -9.82 13.35
C GLU A 370 -27.90 -10.74 14.32
N ARG A 371 -27.85 -12.05 14.11
CA ARG A 371 -28.51 -13.03 15.00
C ARG A 371 -28.00 -12.98 16.44
N GLN A 372 -26.75 -12.54 16.64
CA GLN A 372 -26.12 -12.41 17.95
C GLN A 372 -26.09 -10.97 18.45
N ASP A 373 -26.66 -10.02 17.71
CA ASP A 373 -26.73 -8.59 18.03
C ASP A 373 -25.36 -7.98 18.40
N LEU A 374 -24.31 -8.32 17.65
CA LEU A 374 -22.93 -7.91 17.96
C LEU A 374 -22.63 -6.54 17.35
N GLU A 375 -22.46 -5.50 18.17
CA GLU A 375 -22.01 -4.17 17.74
C GLU A 375 -20.51 -4.15 17.39
N GLY A 376 -20.12 -3.32 16.41
CA GLY A 376 -18.71 -3.17 15.98
C GLY A 376 -18.09 -4.36 15.24
N VAL A 377 -18.76 -5.51 15.17
CA VAL A 377 -18.19 -6.71 14.53
C VAL A 377 -18.48 -6.74 13.02
N VAL A 378 -17.42 -6.81 12.23
CA VAL A 378 -17.46 -7.07 10.78
C VAL A 378 -17.10 -8.55 10.51
N PRO A 379 -17.92 -9.28 9.72
CA PRO A 379 -17.62 -10.66 9.32
C PRO A 379 -16.62 -10.73 8.14
N PHE A 380 -15.77 -11.75 8.10
CA PHE A 380 -14.76 -11.99 7.06
C PHE A 380 -14.96 -13.33 6.32
N SER A 381 -16.21 -13.80 6.22
CA SER A 381 -16.58 -15.13 5.70
C SER A 381 -16.86 -15.15 4.18
N ILE A 382 -18.11 -14.91 3.80
CA ILE A 382 -18.63 -14.98 2.43
C ILE A 382 -17.88 -14.01 1.50
N ALA A 383 -17.63 -14.46 0.27
CA ALA A 383 -16.88 -13.73 -0.76
C ALA A 383 -17.73 -12.64 -1.44
N ASP A 384 -18.18 -11.63 -0.69
CA ASP A 384 -18.50 -10.30 -1.19
C ASP A 384 -17.72 -9.25 -0.38
N MET A 385 -17.60 -8.03 -0.90
CA MET A 385 -16.71 -7.02 -0.32
C MET A 385 -17.44 -6.15 0.71
N GLU A 386 -16.69 -5.62 1.67
CA GLU A 386 -17.13 -4.53 2.56
C GLU A 386 -16.80 -3.15 1.98
N PHE A 387 -16.72 -3.06 0.65
CA PHE A 387 -16.54 -1.84 -0.12
C PHE A 387 -17.77 -1.57 -0.99
N PRO A 388 -18.12 -0.30 -1.24
CA PRO A 388 -19.01 0.04 -2.33
C PRO A 388 -18.36 -0.32 -3.67
N SER A 389 -19.17 -0.76 -4.64
CA SER A 389 -18.74 -0.89 -6.03
C SER A 389 -18.33 0.47 -6.62
N ALA A 390 -17.66 0.45 -7.78
CA ALA A 390 -17.29 1.67 -8.49
C ALA A 390 -18.49 2.65 -8.64
N PRO A 391 -18.32 3.95 -8.33
CA PRO A 391 -19.42 4.93 -8.30
C PRO A 391 -20.14 5.05 -9.64
N GLN A 392 -19.44 4.88 -10.77
CA GLN A 392 -20.00 4.89 -12.12
C GLN A 392 -21.10 3.84 -12.28
N ILE A 393 -20.94 2.66 -11.67
CA ILE A 393 -21.96 1.59 -11.67
C ILE A 393 -23.20 2.09 -10.94
N SER A 394 -23.03 2.65 -9.74
CA SER A 394 -24.15 3.16 -8.94
C SER A 394 -24.90 4.29 -9.64
N GLU A 395 -24.19 5.17 -10.36
CA GLU A 395 -24.78 6.23 -11.18
C GLU A 395 -25.64 5.68 -12.33
N LYS A 396 -25.13 4.69 -13.07
CA LYS A 396 -25.89 4.06 -14.16
C LYS A 396 -27.12 3.31 -13.66
N LEU A 397 -27.02 2.62 -12.52
CA LEU A 397 -28.17 1.93 -11.93
C LEU A 397 -29.24 2.91 -11.44
N ARG A 398 -28.86 4.08 -10.88
CA ARG A 398 -29.81 5.15 -10.55
C ARG A 398 -30.51 5.69 -11.79
N ALA A 399 -29.76 6.01 -12.84
CA ALA A 399 -30.32 6.49 -14.10
C ALA A 399 -31.28 5.47 -14.75
N LEU A 400 -30.94 4.17 -14.70
CA LEU A 400 -31.86 3.11 -15.11
C LEU A 400 -33.11 3.09 -14.25
N ALA A 401 -32.96 3.25 -12.93
CA ALA A 401 -34.09 3.20 -12.03
C ALA A 401 -35.09 4.35 -12.23
N ASP A 402 -34.59 5.53 -12.56
CA ASP A 402 -35.40 6.71 -12.88
C ASP A 402 -36.29 6.51 -14.11
N THR A 403 -36.04 5.50 -14.95
CA THR A 403 -36.92 5.17 -16.09
C THR A 403 -38.27 4.59 -15.66
N GLY A 404 -38.32 3.86 -14.54
CA GLY A 404 -39.53 3.19 -14.05
C GLY A 404 -40.06 2.04 -14.93
N ILE A 405 -39.26 1.52 -15.87
CA ILE A 405 -39.68 0.49 -16.84
C ILE A 405 -38.97 -0.85 -16.57
N TRP A 406 -39.73 -1.85 -16.09
CA TRP A 406 -39.20 -3.13 -15.57
C TRP A 406 -39.60 -4.36 -16.41
N GLY A 407 -39.56 -4.22 -17.74
CA GLY A 407 -40.01 -5.26 -18.66
C GLY A 407 -39.05 -6.45 -18.79
N TYR A 408 -39.51 -7.47 -19.53
CA TYR A 408 -38.66 -8.58 -19.96
C TYR A 408 -37.45 -8.08 -20.76
N THR A 409 -36.26 -8.50 -20.34
CA THR A 409 -34.99 -7.98 -20.88
C THR A 409 -34.19 -9.12 -21.50
N CYS A 410 -33.79 -8.95 -22.76
CA CYS A 410 -32.86 -9.83 -23.47
C CYS A 410 -31.43 -9.31 -23.37
N VAL A 411 -30.46 -10.13 -23.79
CA VAL A 411 -29.05 -9.70 -23.88
C VAL A 411 -28.89 -8.77 -25.08
N THR A 412 -28.34 -7.58 -24.84
CA THR A 412 -28.10 -6.58 -25.89
C THR A 412 -26.76 -6.80 -26.59
N ASP A 413 -26.62 -6.30 -27.82
CA ASP A 413 -25.34 -6.37 -28.55
C ASP A 413 -24.24 -5.58 -27.86
N ARG A 414 -24.58 -4.43 -27.26
CA ARG A 414 -23.64 -3.63 -26.47
C ARG A 414 -23.14 -4.37 -25.23
N PHE A 415 -24.02 -5.11 -24.55
CA PHE A 415 -23.59 -5.98 -23.45
C PHE A 415 -22.57 -7.01 -23.94
N ARG A 416 -22.86 -7.72 -25.05
CA ARG A 416 -21.93 -8.71 -25.62
C ARG A 416 -20.59 -8.08 -26.00
N GLU A 417 -20.63 -6.91 -26.64
CA GLU A 417 -19.44 -6.16 -27.01
C GLU A 417 -18.61 -5.79 -25.77
N SER A 418 -19.23 -5.33 -24.68
CA SER A 418 -18.52 -5.02 -23.44
C SER A 418 -17.78 -6.23 -22.86
N VAL A 419 -18.37 -7.43 -22.91
CA VAL A 419 -17.73 -8.68 -22.49
C VAL A 419 -16.56 -9.01 -23.42
N CYS A 420 -16.76 -8.96 -24.74
CA CYS A 420 -15.70 -9.24 -25.71
C CYS A 420 -14.51 -8.29 -25.53
N THR A 421 -14.76 -6.98 -25.39
CA THR A 421 -13.73 -5.96 -25.18
C THR A 421 -12.97 -6.19 -23.88
N TRP A 422 -13.66 -6.51 -22.77
CA TRP A 422 -13.00 -6.80 -21.49
C TRP A 422 -12.08 -8.03 -21.60
N MET A 423 -12.61 -9.14 -22.13
CA MET A 423 -11.84 -10.38 -22.30
C MET A 423 -10.61 -10.18 -23.20
N ALA A 424 -10.75 -9.41 -24.29
CA ALA A 424 -9.64 -9.09 -25.17
C ALA A 424 -8.59 -8.21 -24.50
N ARG A 425 -9.02 -7.18 -23.75
CA ARG A 425 -8.13 -6.20 -23.13
C ARG A 425 -7.39 -6.78 -21.92
N ARG A 426 -8.11 -7.43 -21.00
CA ARG A 426 -7.59 -7.84 -19.70
C ARG A 426 -7.09 -9.29 -19.66
N HIS A 427 -7.70 -10.17 -20.44
CA HIS A 427 -7.36 -11.59 -20.48
C HIS A 427 -6.71 -12.04 -21.80
N HIS A 428 -6.55 -11.12 -22.77
CA HIS A 428 -5.99 -11.41 -24.09
C HIS A 428 -6.72 -12.54 -24.84
N TYR A 429 -8.01 -12.71 -24.59
CA TYR A 429 -8.84 -13.75 -25.20
C TYR A 429 -9.89 -13.15 -26.14
N GLN A 430 -9.82 -13.53 -27.42
CA GLN A 430 -10.65 -12.97 -28.50
C GLN A 430 -12.01 -13.69 -28.58
N VAL A 431 -12.93 -13.31 -27.70
CA VAL A 431 -14.27 -13.88 -27.61
C VAL A 431 -15.17 -13.38 -28.75
N GLN A 432 -15.96 -14.29 -29.34
CA GLN A 432 -17.03 -13.92 -30.29
C GLN A 432 -18.37 -13.69 -29.58
N PRO A 433 -19.18 -12.70 -30.01
CA PRO A 433 -20.46 -12.38 -29.36
C PRO A 433 -21.43 -13.57 -29.23
N GLU A 434 -21.46 -14.47 -30.22
CA GLU A 434 -22.32 -15.65 -30.23
C GLU A 434 -21.89 -16.76 -29.26
N TRP A 435 -20.70 -16.66 -28.67
CA TRP A 435 -20.24 -17.59 -27.64
C TRP A 435 -20.84 -17.27 -26.26
N ILE A 436 -21.35 -16.06 -26.07
CA ILE A 436 -21.78 -15.53 -24.78
C ILE A 436 -23.20 -16.00 -24.46
N VAL A 437 -23.32 -16.89 -23.47
CA VAL A 437 -24.58 -17.31 -22.87
C VAL A 437 -24.72 -16.69 -21.48
N ASN A 438 -25.69 -15.78 -21.30
CA ASN A 438 -25.93 -15.16 -20.00
C ASN A 438 -26.67 -16.10 -19.05
N THR A 439 -26.28 -16.10 -17.78
CA THR A 439 -26.85 -16.95 -16.73
C THR A 439 -27.07 -16.16 -15.43
N TYR A 440 -27.87 -16.72 -14.51
CA TYR A 440 -28.15 -16.12 -13.20
C TYR A 440 -27.03 -16.35 -12.17
N GLY A 441 -25.78 -16.27 -12.59
CA GLY A 441 -24.60 -16.60 -11.80
C GLY A 441 -23.89 -17.86 -12.30
N VAL A 442 -22.60 -17.94 -11.98
CA VAL A 442 -21.73 -19.07 -12.37
C VAL A 442 -22.15 -20.36 -11.65
N VAL A 443 -22.71 -20.27 -10.44
CA VAL A 443 -23.21 -21.43 -9.70
C VAL A 443 -24.33 -22.15 -10.44
N PRO A 444 -25.46 -21.51 -10.79
CA PRO A 444 -26.44 -22.12 -11.67
C PRO A 444 -25.84 -22.66 -12.97
N ALA A 445 -24.88 -21.94 -13.57
CA ALA A 445 -24.28 -22.35 -14.84
C ALA A 445 -23.55 -23.69 -14.78
N PHE A 446 -22.71 -23.98 -13.77
CA PHE A 446 -22.08 -25.30 -13.71
C PHE A 446 -23.08 -26.41 -13.32
N TYR A 447 -24.14 -26.10 -12.57
CA TYR A 447 -25.26 -27.04 -12.36
C TYR A 447 -25.95 -27.38 -13.70
N THR A 448 -26.20 -26.38 -14.54
CA THR A 448 -26.73 -26.56 -15.89
C THR A 448 -25.76 -27.35 -16.77
N ALA A 449 -24.45 -27.07 -16.71
CA ALA A 449 -23.43 -27.80 -17.47
C ALA A 449 -23.38 -29.29 -17.08
N VAL A 450 -23.37 -29.60 -15.78
CA VAL A 450 -23.45 -30.98 -15.28
C VAL A 450 -24.70 -31.66 -15.84
N ARG A 451 -25.87 -31.00 -15.78
CA ARG A 451 -27.12 -31.57 -16.29
C ARG A 451 -27.16 -31.75 -17.81
N ALA A 452 -26.57 -30.82 -18.56
CA ALA A 452 -26.58 -30.79 -20.01
C ALA A 452 -25.58 -31.77 -20.65
N LEU A 453 -24.43 -31.97 -20.01
CA LEU A 453 -23.26 -32.61 -20.63
C LEU A 453 -22.96 -34.00 -20.07
N THR A 454 -23.69 -34.44 -19.05
CA THR A 454 -23.55 -35.78 -18.45
C THR A 454 -24.92 -36.41 -18.19
N GLY A 455 -24.97 -37.72 -17.93
CA GLY A 455 -26.15 -38.43 -17.44
C GLY A 455 -26.07 -38.75 -15.94
N PRO A 456 -27.19 -39.19 -15.31
CA PRO A 456 -27.14 -39.73 -13.95
C PRO A 456 -26.15 -40.90 -13.83
N GLY A 457 -25.34 -40.90 -12.78
CA GLY A 457 -24.29 -41.89 -12.54
C GLY A 457 -22.95 -41.64 -13.24
N ASP A 458 -22.89 -40.75 -14.25
CA ASP A 458 -21.61 -40.35 -14.85
C ASP A 458 -20.71 -39.66 -13.83
N GLY A 459 -19.39 -39.81 -14.00
CA GLY A 459 -18.40 -39.14 -13.17
C GLY A 459 -18.23 -37.66 -13.51
N VAL A 460 -18.17 -36.81 -12.49
CA VAL A 460 -17.78 -35.40 -12.62
C VAL A 460 -16.59 -35.15 -11.70
N LEU A 461 -15.51 -34.64 -12.29
CA LEU A 461 -14.24 -34.40 -11.62
C LEU A 461 -14.18 -33.01 -10.99
N ILE A 462 -13.66 -32.92 -9.77
CA ILE A 462 -13.30 -31.66 -9.11
C ILE A 462 -11.92 -31.79 -8.44
N GLN A 463 -11.24 -30.66 -8.25
CA GLN A 463 -10.01 -30.61 -7.45
C GLN A 463 -10.31 -30.18 -6.02
N THR A 464 -9.81 -30.92 -5.02
CA THR A 464 -10.13 -30.68 -3.60
C THR A 464 -8.91 -30.22 -2.79
N PRO A 465 -9.07 -29.37 -1.75
CA PRO A 465 -10.33 -28.78 -1.26
C PRO A 465 -10.95 -27.82 -2.28
N ALA A 466 -12.28 -27.79 -2.37
CA ALA A 466 -13.03 -27.13 -3.45
C ALA A 466 -14.12 -26.21 -2.91
N TYR A 467 -14.53 -25.23 -3.71
CA TYR A 467 -15.70 -24.41 -3.43
C TYR A 467 -16.96 -25.28 -3.16
N PRO A 468 -17.67 -25.12 -2.02
CA PRO A 468 -18.69 -26.09 -1.59
C PRO A 468 -19.80 -26.39 -2.62
N PRO A 469 -20.30 -25.40 -3.38
CA PRO A 469 -21.27 -25.65 -4.45
C PRO A 469 -20.84 -26.60 -5.56
N PHE A 470 -19.54 -26.85 -5.76
CA PHE A 470 -19.09 -27.85 -6.73
C PHE A 470 -19.49 -29.26 -6.31
N TYR A 471 -19.38 -29.59 -5.01
CA TYR A 471 -19.86 -30.87 -4.48
C TYR A 471 -21.36 -31.04 -4.69
N GLY A 472 -22.13 -29.96 -4.45
CA GLY A 472 -23.57 -29.92 -4.65
C GLY A 472 -23.96 -30.14 -6.11
N ALA A 473 -23.33 -29.44 -7.06
CA ALA A 473 -23.61 -29.59 -8.48
C ALA A 473 -23.53 -31.03 -8.97
N VAL A 474 -22.56 -31.79 -8.46
CA VAL A 474 -22.38 -33.20 -8.79
C VAL A 474 -23.41 -34.07 -8.06
N ARG A 475 -23.48 -33.97 -6.73
CA ARG A 475 -24.29 -34.87 -5.89
C ARG A 475 -25.78 -34.64 -6.07
N ASP A 476 -26.22 -33.38 -6.05
CA ASP A 476 -27.63 -33.00 -6.17
C ASP A 476 -28.19 -33.30 -7.57
N SER A 477 -27.31 -33.34 -8.57
CA SER A 477 -27.66 -33.76 -9.93
C SER A 477 -27.59 -35.28 -10.12
N GLY A 478 -27.28 -36.08 -9.10
CA GLY A 478 -27.21 -37.54 -9.18
C GLY A 478 -26.02 -38.08 -9.99
N ARG A 479 -24.90 -37.36 -10.03
CA ARG A 479 -23.64 -37.80 -10.66
C ARG A 479 -22.68 -38.38 -9.61
N LYS A 480 -21.70 -39.16 -10.08
CA LYS A 480 -20.62 -39.68 -9.23
C LYS A 480 -19.56 -38.59 -9.05
N LEU A 481 -19.26 -38.24 -7.80
CA LEU A 481 -18.14 -37.36 -7.48
C LEU A 481 -16.81 -38.08 -7.71
N VAL A 482 -15.94 -37.48 -8.52
CA VAL A 482 -14.58 -37.92 -8.76
C VAL A 482 -13.66 -36.82 -8.22
N GLU A 483 -12.91 -37.11 -7.17
CA GLU A 483 -12.02 -36.13 -6.53
C GLU A 483 -10.59 -36.32 -7.02
N ASN A 484 -9.93 -35.22 -7.38
CA ASN A 484 -8.49 -35.12 -7.60
C ASN A 484 -7.90 -34.19 -6.51
N PRO A 485 -7.51 -34.72 -5.34
CA PRO A 485 -7.00 -33.91 -4.25
C PRO A 485 -5.69 -33.21 -4.62
N LEU A 486 -5.57 -31.92 -4.32
CA LEU A 486 -4.34 -31.16 -4.51
C LEU A 486 -3.27 -31.60 -3.51
N LYS A 487 -2.02 -31.62 -3.96
CA LYS A 487 -0.84 -31.90 -3.13
C LYS A 487 -0.32 -30.62 -2.50
N LEU A 488 0.07 -30.66 -1.23
CA LEU A 488 0.80 -29.55 -0.62
C LEU A 488 2.30 -29.85 -0.68
N GLU A 489 3.03 -29.11 -1.51
CA GLU A 489 4.48 -29.28 -1.72
C GLU A 489 5.17 -27.95 -1.44
N GLU A 490 6.11 -27.95 -0.49
CA GLU A 490 6.89 -26.76 -0.10
C GLU A 490 6.01 -25.53 0.26
N GLY A 491 4.85 -25.77 0.87
CA GLY A 491 3.91 -24.72 1.26
C GLY A 491 3.05 -24.18 0.12
N VAL A 492 3.04 -24.84 -1.04
CA VAL A 492 2.23 -24.46 -2.22
C VAL A 492 1.36 -25.65 -2.65
N TYR A 493 0.07 -25.39 -2.90
CA TYR A 493 -0.85 -26.41 -3.42
C TYR A 493 -0.58 -26.67 -4.90
N ARG A 494 -0.36 -27.92 -5.32
CA ARG A 494 -0.08 -28.34 -6.71
C ARG A 494 -1.05 -29.42 -7.17
N ILE A 495 -1.24 -29.50 -8.48
CA ILE A 495 -2.07 -30.54 -9.12
C ILE A 495 -1.33 -31.87 -9.10
N ASP A 496 -1.99 -32.93 -8.62
CA ASP A 496 -1.51 -34.29 -8.81
C ASP A 496 -1.87 -34.79 -10.21
N PHE A 497 -0.98 -34.58 -11.18
CA PHE A 497 -1.23 -34.93 -12.58
C PHE A 497 -1.36 -36.45 -12.82
N ASP A 498 -0.66 -37.27 -12.05
CA ASP A 498 -0.70 -38.72 -12.21
C ASP A 498 -2.05 -39.27 -11.71
N ASP A 499 -2.56 -38.75 -10.59
CA ASP A 499 -3.92 -39.04 -10.12
C ASP A 499 -4.96 -38.46 -11.08
N LEU A 500 -4.78 -37.22 -11.55
CA LEU A 500 -5.70 -36.57 -12.49
C LEU A 500 -5.90 -37.42 -13.75
N GLU A 501 -4.82 -37.96 -14.32
CA GLU A 501 -4.90 -38.83 -15.50
C GLU A 501 -5.74 -40.10 -15.23
N GLN A 502 -5.58 -40.72 -14.07
CA GLN A 502 -6.38 -41.88 -13.68
C GLN A 502 -7.85 -41.50 -13.49
N LYS A 503 -8.12 -40.38 -12.83
CA LYS A 503 -9.48 -39.89 -12.54
C LYS A 503 -10.23 -39.43 -13.77
N CYS A 504 -9.54 -38.84 -14.75
CA CYS A 504 -10.15 -38.45 -16.02
C CYS A 504 -10.74 -39.63 -16.78
N ALA A 505 -10.22 -40.85 -16.62
CA ALA A 505 -10.80 -42.05 -17.21
C ALA A 505 -12.19 -42.41 -16.63
N GLU A 506 -12.53 -41.91 -15.44
CA GLU A 506 -13.81 -42.16 -14.75
C GLU A 506 -14.83 -41.02 -14.95
N ALA A 507 -14.44 -39.91 -15.59
CA ALA A 507 -15.24 -38.70 -15.67
C ALA A 507 -15.69 -38.39 -17.11
N LYS A 508 -16.75 -37.58 -17.22
CA LYS A 508 -17.24 -36.99 -18.48
C LYS A 508 -17.10 -35.47 -18.51
N LEU A 509 -17.10 -34.86 -17.34
CA LEU A 509 -16.97 -33.43 -17.14
C LEU A 509 -16.01 -33.18 -15.98
N MET A 510 -15.21 -32.11 -16.08
CA MET A 510 -14.41 -31.57 -14.98
C MET A 510 -14.90 -30.16 -14.66
N ILE A 511 -15.18 -29.87 -13.39
CA ILE A 511 -15.36 -28.49 -12.91
C ILE A 511 -14.01 -28.05 -12.37
N PHE A 512 -13.41 -27.06 -13.01
CA PHE A 512 -12.07 -26.57 -12.73
C PHE A 512 -12.13 -25.13 -12.21
N CYS A 513 -11.43 -24.80 -11.13
CA CYS A 513 -11.44 -23.46 -10.53
C CYS A 513 -10.13 -22.73 -10.86
N ASN A 514 -10.20 -21.59 -11.55
CA ASN A 514 -9.04 -20.86 -12.03
C ASN A 514 -9.29 -19.34 -12.03
N PRO A 515 -8.80 -18.55 -11.05
CA PRO A 515 -8.01 -18.92 -9.88
C PRO A 515 -8.73 -19.85 -8.90
N HIS A 516 -7.96 -20.64 -8.14
CA HIS A 516 -8.50 -21.71 -7.32
C HIS A 516 -8.93 -21.24 -5.92
N ASN A 517 -10.24 -21.28 -5.64
CA ASN A 517 -10.83 -21.07 -4.31
C ASN A 517 -10.97 -22.43 -3.58
N PRO A 518 -10.40 -22.61 -2.37
CA PRO A 518 -9.95 -21.57 -1.44
C PRO A 518 -8.45 -21.28 -1.43
N THR A 519 -7.62 -22.06 -2.12
CA THR A 519 -6.15 -22.03 -1.93
C THR A 519 -5.48 -20.74 -2.41
N GLY A 520 -6.16 -19.94 -3.23
CA GLY A 520 -5.61 -18.70 -3.79
C GLY A 520 -4.60 -18.91 -4.91
N ARG A 521 -4.47 -20.14 -5.45
CA ARG A 521 -3.57 -20.46 -6.57
C ARG A 521 -4.05 -19.82 -7.86
N VAL A 522 -3.11 -19.31 -8.63
CA VAL A 522 -3.26 -18.90 -10.03
C VAL A 522 -2.43 -19.89 -10.85
N TRP A 523 -3.10 -20.70 -11.67
CA TRP A 523 -2.43 -21.77 -12.39
C TRP A 523 -1.56 -21.21 -13.51
N SER A 524 -0.33 -21.72 -13.60
CA SER A 524 0.57 -21.40 -14.70
C SER A 524 0.06 -21.95 -16.03
N GLU A 525 0.49 -21.35 -17.14
CA GLU A 525 0.18 -21.86 -18.47
C GLU A 525 0.59 -23.34 -18.65
N GLU A 526 1.75 -23.74 -18.09
CA GLU A 526 2.21 -25.13 -18.16
C GLU A 526 1.27 -26.10 -17.42
N GLU A 527 0.85 -25.74 -16.20
CA GLU A 527 -0.10 -26.54 -15.44
C GLU A 527 -1.43 -26.69 -16.19
N LEU A 528 -1.97 -25.58 -16.73
CA LEU A 528 -3.20 -25.59 -17.51
C LEU A 528 -3.10 -26.44 -18.78
N ARG A 529 -2.01 -26.31 -19.56
CA ARG A 529 -1.79 -27.13 -20.76
C ARG A 529 -1.80 -28.62 -20.41
N ARG A 530 -1.15 -29.02 -19.32
CA ARG A 530 -1.11 -30.41 -18.88
C ARG A 530 -2.48 -30.93 -18.44
N VAL A 531 -3.29 -30.13 -17.73
CA VAL A 531 -4.69 -30.48 -17.44
C VAL A 531 -5.48 -30.66 -18.75
N GLY A 532 -5.34 -29.73 -19.69
CA GLY A 532 -6.03 -29.76 -20.97
C GLY A 532 -5.68 -31.01 -21.80
N GLU A 533 -4.40 -31.36 -21.88
CA GLU A 533 -3.92 -32.56 -22.58
C GLU A 533 -4.51 -33.85 -21.99
N ILE A 534 -4.53 -33.97 -20.66
CA ILE A 534 -5.11 -35.13 -19.97
C ILE A 534 -6.62 -35.20 -20.26
N CYS A 535 -7.36 -34.11 -20.07
CA CYS A 535 -8.80 -34.10 -20.35
C CYS A 535 -9.11 -34.43 -21.82
N ARG A 536 -8.33 -33.89 -22.76
CA ARG A 536 -8.48 -34.15 -24.20
C ARG A 536 -8.27 -35.62 -24.52
N LYS A 537 -7.21 -36.25 -23.97
CA LYS A 537 -6.90 -37.68 -24.13
C LYS A 537 -8.07 -38.58 -23.71
N HIS A 538 -8.82 -38.18 -22.69
CA HIS A 538 -9.94 -38.95 -22.13
C HIS A 538 -11.32 -38.47 -22.61
N GLY A 539 -11.40 -37.43 -23.45
CA GLY A 539 -12.66 -36.87 -23.94
C GLY A 539 -13.50 -36.22 -22.83
N VAL A 540 -12.86 -35.69 -21.80
CA VAL A 540 -13.50 -35.00 -20.67
C VAL A 540 -13.73 -33.53 -21.04
N VAL A 541 -14.97 -33.08 -21.04
CA VAL A 541 -15.31 -31.65 -21.22
C VAL A 541 -14.94 -30.89 -19.94
N ILE A 542 -14.56 -29.63 -20.05
CA ILE A 542 -14.18 -28.81 -18.88
C ILE A 542 -15.17 -27.65 -18.73
N PHE A 543 -15.66 -27.44 -17.52
CA PHE A 543 -16.23 -26.16 -17.09
C PHE A 543 -15.15 -25.43 -16.27
N SER A 544 -14.52 -24.41 -16.84
CA SER A 544 -13.52 -23.57 -16.17
C SER A 544 -14.24 -22.43 -15.47
N ASP A 545 -14.41 -22.51 -14.16
CA ASP A 545 -14.90 -21.41 -13.32
C ASP A 545 -13.77 -20.39 -13.14
N GLU A 546 -13.85 -19.30 -13.91
CA GLU A 546 -12.89 -18.20 -13.92
C GLU A 546 -13.48 -16.92 -13.30
N ILE A 547 -14.42 -17.06 -12.36
CA ILE A 547 -15.09 -15.91 -11.73
C ILE A 547 -14.14 -14.96 -10.98
N HIS A 548 -12.95 -15.42 -10.62
CA HIS A 548 -11.92 -14.63 -9.95
C HIS A 548 -10.78 -14.18 -10.89
N SER A 549 -10.92 -14.32 -12.21
CA SER A 549 -9.86 -14.06 -13.21
C SER A 549 -9.27 -12.66 -13.18
N ASP A 550 -10.04 -11.67 -12.73
CA ASP A 550 -9.62 -10.27 -12.62
C ASP A 550 -8.86 -9.95 -11.33
N LEU A 551 -8.94 -10.83 -10.33
CA LEU A 551 -8.47 -10.62 -8.96
C LEU A 551 -7.11 -11.28 -8.77
N ILE A 552 -6.08 -10.78 -9.45
CA ILE A 552 -4.75 -11.40 -9.48
C ILE A 552 -3.73 -10.52 -8.79
N MET A 553 -2.95 -11.11 -7.88
CA MET A 553 -1.90 -10.40 -7.16
C MET A 553 -0.60 -10.43 -7.97
N ARG A 554 -0.01 -9.25 -8.21
CA ARG A 554 1.27 -9.15 -8.93
C ARG A 554 2.38 -9.88 -8.15
N PRO A 555 3.34 -10.54 -8.83
CA PRO A 555 3.56 -10.56 -10.28
C PRO A 555 2.82 -11.67 -11.04
N ASN A 556 1.87 -12.39 -10.41
CA ASN A 556 1.15 -13.48 -11.06
C ASN A 556 0.28 -12.99 -12.22
N ARG A 557 -0.07 -13.90 -13.13
CA ARG A 557 -0.92 -13.62 -14.28
C ARG A 557 -1.96 -14.71 -14.46
N HIS A 558 -3.22 -14.30 -14.62
CA HIS A 558 -4.28 -15.23 -15.03
C HIS A 558 -4.12 -15.61 -16.51
N HIS A 559 -4.30 -16.89 -16.79
CA HIS A 559 -4.40 -17.41 -18.13
C HIS A 559 -5.80 -17.99 -18.31
N THR A 560 -6.60 -17.40 -19.21
CA THR A 560 -7.91 -17.98 -19.56
C THR A 560 -7.69 -19.33 -20.22
N PHE A 561 -8.25 -20.38 -19.64
CA PHE A 561 -7.89 -21.75 -20.00
C PHE A 561 -8.26 -22.07 -21.46
N ALA A 562 -9.43 -21.61 -21.91
CA ALA A 562 -9.87 -21.77 -23.30
C ALA A 562 -8.94 -21.09 -24.33
N SER A 563 -8.14 -20.10 -23.93
CA SER A 563 -7.30 -19.31 -24.85
C SER A 563 -5.98 -19.98 -25.22
N LEU A 564 -5.61 -21.10 -24.58
CA LEU A 564 -4.27 -21.67 -24.70
C LEU A 564 -4.00 -22.41 -26.01
N ASP A 565 -5.01 -23.05 -26.60
CA ASP A 565 -4.98 -23.60 -27.95
C ASP A 565 -6.40 -23.83 -28.51
N ALA A 566 -6.50 -23.89 -29.84
CA ALA A 566 -7.79 -23.95 -30.55
C ALA A 566 -8.57 -25.26 -30.32
N GLU A 567 -7.92 -26.37 -29.95
CA GLU A 567 -8.63 -27.60 -29.65
C GLU A 567 -9.22 -27.56 -28.23
N LEU A 568 -8.49 -27.01 -27.26
CA LEU A 568 -8.98 -26.76 -25.91
C LEU A 568 -10.17 -25.80 -25.89
N GLU A 569 -10.11 -24.74 -26.70
CA GLU A 569 -11.21 -23.78 -26.85
C GLU A 569 -12.56 -24.48 -27.18
N GLN A 570 -12.52 -25.56 -27.95
CA GLN A 570 -13.71 -26.29 -28.38
C GLN A 570 -14.24 -27.31 -27.35
N MET A 571 -13.54 -27.51 -26.23
CA MET A 571 -13.93 -28.43 -25.14
C MET A 571 -14.11 -27.75 -23.78
N ILE A 572 -13.97 -26.43 -23.71
CA ILE A 572 -14.07 -25.66 -22.46
C ILE A 572 -15.29 -24.74 -22.50
N LEU A 573 -16.10 -24.79 -21.45
CA LEU A 573 -17.07 -23.75 -21.10
C LEU A 573 -16.41 -22.85 -20.04
N THR A 574 -16.24 -21.56 -20.32
CA THR A 574 -15.61 -20.63 -19.37
C THR A 574 -16.67 -19.85 -18.61
N GLY A 575 -16.76 -20.03 -17.30
CA GLY A 575 -17.63 -19.28 -16.41
C GLY A 575 -16.98 -17.96 -15.98
N PHE A 576 -17.58 -16.83 -16.36
CA PHE A 576 -17.03 -15.50 -16.14
C PHE A 576 -18.11 -14.53 -15.62
N SER A 577 -17.76 -13.58 -14.76
CA SER A 577 -18.70 -12.59 -14.21
C SER A 577 -17.98 -11.40 -13.56
N ALA A 578 -18.54 -10.20 -13.70
CA ALA A 578 -18.13 -9.01 -12.95
C ALA A 578 -18.44 -9.08 -11.45
N SER A 579 -19.19 -10.09 -10.99
CA SER A 579 -19.75 -10.14 -9.63
C SER A 579 -18.70 -10.16 -8.53
N LYS A 580 -17.65 -10.97 -8.67
CA LYS A 580 -16.56 -11.01 -7.68
C LYS A 580 -15.61 -9.84 -7.85
N THR A 581 -15.35 -9.43 -9.08
CA THR A 581 -14.47 -8.32 -9.41
C THR A 581 -14.97 -7.00 -8.83
N PHE A 582 -16.26 -6.71 -8.93
CA PHE A 582 -16.84 -5.39 -8.61
C PHE A 582 -17.88 -5.42 -7.48
N SER A 583 -17.93 -6.49 -6.68
CA SER A 583 -18.91 -6.67 -5.59
C SER A 583 -20.38 -6.59 -6.07
N LEU A 584 -20.70 -7.21 -7.21
CA LEU A 584 -22.02 -7.17 -7.84
C LEU A 584 -22.84 -8.46 -7.67
N ALA A 585 -22.47 -9.31 -6.71
CA ALA A 585 -23.09 -10.64 -6.53
C ALA A 585 -24.62 -10.58 -6.32
N GLY A 586 -25.13 -9.53 -5.67
CA GLY A 586 -26.56 -9.31 -5.47
C GLY A 586 -27.34 -8.93 -6.74
N LEU A 587 -26.65 -8.54 -7.83
CA LEU A 587 -27.28 -8.18 -9.10
C LEU A 587 -27.41 -9.34 -10.08
N ILE A 588 -26.84 -10.51 -9.77
CA ILE A 588 -27.12 -11.79 -10.44
C ILE A 588 -26.96 -11.70 -11.97
N CYS A 589 -25.72 -11.69 -12.45
CA CYS A 589 -25.38 -11.69 -13.87
C CYS A 589 -24.03 -12.37 -14.12
N SER A 590 -23.98 -13.32 -15.04
CA SER A 590 -22.74 -13.96 -15.49
C SER A 590 -22.79 -14.26 -16.99
N SER A 591 -21.61 -14.43 -17.56
CA SER A 591 -21.40 -14.76 -18.97
C SER A 591 -20.64 -16.08 -19.06
N ILE A 592 -21.26 -17.07 -19.70
CA ILE A 592 -20.62 -18.35 -19.98
C ILE A 592 -20.17 -18.33 -21.43
N LEU A 593 -18.88 -18.49 -21.65
CA LEU A 593 -18.27 -18.47 -22.98
C LEU A 593 -18.21 -19.91 -23.49
N ILE A 594 -18.96 -20.20 -24.55
CA ILE A 594 -19.08 -21.54 -25.13
C ILE A 594 -18.80 -21.47 -26.64
N PRO A 595 -17.54 -21.62 -27.06
CA PRO A 595 -17.16 -21.53 -28.48
C PRO A 595 -17.79 -22.64 -29.33
N ASN A 596 -17.80 -23.87 -28.82
CA ASN A 596 -18.34 -25.03 -29.52
C ASN A 596 -19.87 -24.97 -29.66
N PRO A 597 -20.42 -24.91 -30.89
CA PRO A 597 -21.85 -24.76 -31.10
C PRO A 597 -22.68 -25.93 -30.58
N SER A 598 -22.15 -27.16 -30.60
CA SER A 598 -22.87 -28.34 -30.09
C SER A 598 -22.96 -28.36 -28.56
N LEU A 599 -21.89 -27.92 -27.87
CA LEU A 599 -21.93 -27.77 -26.42
C LEU A 599 -22.86 -26.62 -26.02
N ARG A 600 -22.83 -25.51 -26.77
CA ARG A 600 -23.69 -24.34 -26.56
C ARG A 600 -25.17 -24.70 -26.71
N GLU A 601 -25.55 -25.40 -27.77
CA GLU A 601 -26.93 -25.87 -27.99
C GLU A 601 -27.43 -26.78 -26.86
N LYS A 602 -26.59 -27.72 -26.38
CA LYS A 602 -26.95 -28.59 -25.23
C LYS A 602 -27.16 -27.79 -23.95
N PHE A 603 -26.29 -26.81 -23.71
CA PHE A 603 -26.34 -25.95 -22.53
C PHE A 603 -27.60 -25.07 -22.55
N GLU A 604 -27.85 -24.35 -23.65
CA GLU A 604 -29.03 -23.52 -23.84
C GLU A 604 -30.32 -24.34 -23.78
N GLY A 605 -30.36 -25.52 -24.42
CA GLY A 605 -31.51 -26.42 -24.35
C GLY A 605 -31.75 -27.00 -22.95
N GLN A 606 -30.75 -27.05 -22.07
CA GLN A 606 -30.93 -27.38 -20.66
C GLN A 606 -31.46 -26.18 -19.87
N MET A 607 -30.98 -24.95 -20.15
CA MET A 607 -31.53 -23.72 -19.57
C MET A 607 -33.01 -23.52 -19.89
N GLU A 608 -33.42 -23.81 -21.13
CA GLU A 608 -34.82 -23.75 -21.54
C GLU A 608 -35.69 -24.72 -20.74
N ARG A 609 -35.21 -25.94 -20.51
CA ARG A 609 -35.86 -26.95 -19.65
C ARG A 609 -35.94 -26.53 -18.18
N GLU A 610 -35.05 -25.64 -17.75
CA GLU A 610 -35.04 -25.03 -16.41
C GLU A 610 -35.88 -23.75 -16.32
N GLY A 611 -36.47 -23.30 -17.44
CA GLY A 611 -37.29 -22.08 -17.49
C GLY A 611 -36.49 -20.79 -17.46
N VAL A 612 -35.19 -20.83 -17.78
CA VAL A 612 -34.32 -19.65 -17.80
C VAL A 612 -34.41 -18.95 -19.16
N MET A 613 -35.28 -17.93 -19.27
CA MET A 613 -35.61 -17.26 -20.54
C MET A 613 -35.23 -15.77 -20.61
N PHE A 614 -35.13 -15.08 -19.48
CA PHE A 614 -34.95 -13.63 -19.42
C PHE A 614 -33.76 -13.27 -18.52
N ASN A 615 -33.39 -11.99 -18.51
CA ASN A 615 -32.22 -11.53 -17.76
C ASN A 615 -32.58 -10.39 -16.79
N ASN A 616 -31.79 -10.24 -15.73
CA ASN A 616 -31.90 -9.10 -14.83
C ASN A 616 -31.35 -7.84 -15.52
N VAL A 617 -32.21 -6.84 -15.75
CA VAL A 617 -31.82 -5.57 -16.38
C VAL A 617 -30.74 -4.84 -15.58
N PHE A 618 -30.84 -4.81 -14.24
CA PHE A 618 -29.82 -4.19 -13.39
C PHE A 618 -28.49 -4.94 -13.45
N GLY A 619 -28.54 -6.28 -13.47
CA GLY A 619 -27.35 -7.12 -13.59
C GLY A 619 -26.60 -6.90 -14.90
N GLN A 620 -27.33 -6.80 -16.02
CA GLN A 620 -26.73 -6.48 -17.31
C GLN A 620 -26.14 -5.07 -17.34
N THR A 621 -26.90 -4.06 -16.90
CA THR A 621 -26.41 -2.67 -16.87
C THR A 621 -25.17 -2.54 -15.98
N ALA A 622 -25.19 -3.11 -14.77
CA ALA A 622 -24.05 -3.02 -13.86
C ALA A 622 -22.80 -3.70 -14.42
N THR A 623 -22.94 -4.90 -14.99
CA THR A 623 -21.83 -5.65 -15.59
C THR A 623 -21.25 -4.90 -16.79
N GLN A 624 -22.11 -4.37 -17.67
CA GLN A 624 -21.67 -3.59 -18.82
C GLN A 624 -20.90 -2.34 -18.36
N THR A 625 -21.43 -1.58 -17.40
CA THR A 625 -20.76 -0.40 -16.85
C THR A 625 -19.46 -0.76 -16.15
N ALA A 626 -19.40 -1.88 -15.43
CA ALA A 626 -18.18 -2.33 -14.77
C ALA A 626 -17.05 -2.59 -15.79
N PHE A 627 -17.37 -3.22 -16.93
CA PHE A 627 -16.38 -3.49 -17.98
C PHE A 627 -16.00 -2.24 -18.81
N GLU A 628 -16.95 -1.33 -19.03
CA GLU A 628 -16.71 -0.09 -19.78
C GLU A 628 -15.97 0.97 -18.94
N GLU A 629 -16.27 1.08 -17.64
CA GLU A 629 -15.93 2.24 -16.80
C GLU A 629 -15.32 1.88 -15.42
N GLY A 630 -15.25 0.59 -15.06
CA GLY A 630 -14.83 0.16 -13.71
C GLY A 630 -13.34 -0.14 -13.54
N GLU A 631 -12.55 -0.20 -14.61
CA GLU A 631 -11.18 -0.72 -14.55
C GLU A 631 -10.26 0.04 -13.58
N GLU A 632 -10.35 1.37 -13.52
CA GLU A 632 -9.54 2.17 -12.59
C GLU A 632 -9.83 1.81 -11.12
N TRP A 633 -11.10 1.56 -10.79
CA TRP A 633 -11.49 1.13 -9.43
C TRP A 633 -10.88 -0.23 -9.07
N LEU A 634 -10.85 -1.14 -10.03
CA LEU A 634 -10.23 -2.45 -9.84
C LEU A 634 -8.70 -2.34 -9.69
N GLU A 635 -8.05 -1.51 -10.50
CA GLU A 635 -6.59 -1.29 -10.39
C GLU A 635 -6.19 -0.64 -9.06
N GLU A 636 -7.07 0.15 -8.43
CA GLU A 636 -6.83 0.64 -7.06
C GLU A 636 -7.19 -0.39 -5.97
N LEU A 637 -8.20 -1.23 -6.20
CA LEU A 637 -8.61 -2.28 -5.27
C LEU A 637 -7.50 -3.34 -5.08
N LEU A 638 -6.85 -3.78 -6.17
CA LEU A 638 -5.89 -4.90 -6.10
C LEU A 638 -4.70 -4.62 -5.16
N PRO A 639 -3.99 -3.47 -5.24
CA PRO A 639 -2.96 -3.11 -4.29
C PRO A 639 -3.48 -3.00 -2.86
N TYR A 640 -4.70 -2.50 -2.65
CA TYR A 640 -5.31 -2.39 -1.32
C TYR A 640 -5.50 -3.78 -0.69
N ILE A 641 -6.05 -4.73 -1.45
CA ILE A 641 -6.21 -6.13 -1.01
C ILE A 641 -4.85 -6.80 -0.78
N TRP A 642 -3.86 -6.50 -1.62
CA TRP A 642 -2.50 -7.01 -1.45
C TRP A 642 -1.84 -6.50 -0.16
N GLU A 643 -1.92 -5.20 0.11
CA GLU A 643 -1.51 -4.62 1.38
C GLU A 643 -2.26 -5.31 2.52
N ASN A 644 -3.57 -5.56 2.39
CA ASN A 644 -4.37 -6.31 3.35
C ASN A 644 -3.79 -7.68 3.69
N TYR A 645 -3.46 -8.46 2.67
CA TYR A 645 -2.78 -9.75 2.80
C TYR A 645 -1.43 -9.62 3.52
N LEU A 646 -0.57 -8.68 3.11
CA LEU A 646 0.76 -8.50 3.69
C LEU A 646 0.70 -8.18 5.19
N PHE A 647 -0.23 -7.31 5.59
CA PHE A 647 -0.48 -7.01 6.99
C PHE A 647 -0.93 -8.25 7.77
N VAL A 648 -1.96 -8.98 7.29
CA VAL A 648 -2.47 -10.16 8.00
C VAL A 648 -1.37 -11.21 8.15
N LYS A 649 -0.57 -11.43 7.09
CA LYS A 649 0.58 -12.33 7.11
C LYS A 649 1.64 -11.92 8.14
N ARG A 650 2.05 -10.65 8.16
CA ARG A 650 3.01 -10.13 9.16
C ARG A 650 2.45 -10.20 10.58
N TRP A 651 1.16 -9.91 10.73
CA TRP A 651 0.49 -9.91 12.02
C TRP A 651 0.43 -11.31 12.61
N PHE A 652 0.04 -12.33 11.84
CA PHE A 652 0.08 -13.72 12.30
C PHE A 652 1.51 -14.17 12.59
N ALA A 653 2.49 -13.83 11.75
CA ALA A 653 3.89 -14.18 12.03
C ALA A 653 4.40 -13.60 13.37
N ALA A 654 3.94 -12.41 13.76
CA ALA A 654 4.34 -11.76 15.00
C ALA A 654 3.60 -12.30 16.24
N HIS A 655 2.32 -12.64 16.12
CA HIS A 655 1.46 -12.95 17.29
C HIS A 655 1.05 -14.42 17.39
N PHE A 656 1.00 -15.14 16.27
CA PHE A 656 0.61 -16.55 16.16
C PHE A 656 1.52 -17.28 15.16
N PRO A 657 2.84 -17.44 15.45
CA PRO A 657 3.78 -18.09 14.54
C PRO A 657 3.41 -19.56 14.22
N GLN A 658 2.53 -20.17 15.00
CA GLN A 658 1.97 -21.50 14.77
C GLN A 658 0.84 -21.55 13.72
N ILE A 659 0.27 -20.40 13.31
CA ILE A 659 -0.69 -20.32 12.21
C ILE A 659 0.08 -20.13 10.91
N HIS A 660 -0.12 -21.04 9.96
CA HIS A 660 0.54 -20.95 8.66
C HIS A 660 -0.36 -20.27 7.63
N VAL A 661 0.05 -19.07 7.18
CA VAL A 661 -0.63 -18.33 6.10
C VAL A 661 -0.03 -18.74 4.75
N PHE A 662 -0.85 -19.31 3.88
CA PHE A 662 -0.41 -19.75 2.55
C PHE A 662 -0.18 -18.55 1.61
N PRO A 663 0.73 -18.69 0.62
CA PRO A 663 0.86 -17.70 -0.44
C PRO A 663 -0.47 -17.47 -1.18
N MET A 664 -0.89 -16.22 -1.30
CA MET A 664 -2.07 -15.82 -2.08
C MET A 664 -1.61 -15.25 -3.43
N GLU A 665 -1.85 -15.98 -4.51
CA GLU A 665 -1.50 -15.57 -5.88
C GLU A 665 -2.65 -14.79 -6.54
N GLY A 666 -3.88 -15.05 -6.12
CA GLY A 666 -5.09 -14.36 -6.58
C GLY A 666 -6.27 -14.51 -5.62
N THR A 667 -7.43 -14.04 -6.06
CA THR A 667 -8.63 -13.79 -5.25
C THR A 667 -8.40 -12.70 -4.19
N TYR A 668 -9.32 -12.56 -3.23
CA TYR A 668 -9.13 -11.78 -2.01
C TYR A 668 -9.35 -12.65 -0.76
N LEU A 669 -9.19 -13.95 -0.91
CA LEU A 669 -9.54 -14.97 0.06
C LEU A 669 -8.24 -15.62 0.53
N LEU A 670 -7.78 -15.25 1.71
CA LEU A 670 -6.59 -15.80 2.34
C LEU A 670 -6.92 -17.18 2.92
N TRP A 671 -6.09 -18.17 2.62
CA TRP A 671 -6.17 -19.51 3.21
C TRP A 671 -5.09 -19.67 4.28
N ALA A 672 -5.47 -20.18 5.45
CA ALA A 672 -4.55 -20.37 6.56
C ALA A 672 -4.82 -21.66 7.34
N ASP A 673 -3.76 -22.30 7.80
CA ASP A 673 -3.79 -23.49 8.65
C ASP A 673 -3.71 -23.08 10.13
N PHE A 674 -4.77 -23.36 10.87
CA PHE A 674 -4.91 -23.07 12.30
C PHE A 674 -4.62 -24.31 13.17
N SER A 675 -4.20 -25.43 12.57
CA SER A 675 -3.94 -26.68 13.29
C SER A 675 -2.86 -26.54 14.37
N GLY A 676 -1.93 -25.59 14.22
CA GLY A 676 -0.89 -25.26 15.20
C GLY A 676 -1.43 -24.72 16.54
N LEU A 677 -2.71 -24.31 16.61
CA LEU A 677 -3.35 -23.91 17.87
C LEU A 677 -3.68 -25.10 18.79
N GLY A 678 -3.60 -26.34 18.29
CA GLY A 678 -3.89 -27.54 19.07
C GLY A 678 -5.38 -27.77 19.36
N LEU A 679 -6.27 -26.97 18.77
CA LEU A 679 -7.72 -27.13 18.86
C LEU A 679 -8.21 -28.15 17.82
N ASN A 680 -9.19 -28.97 18.19
CA ASN A 680 -9.93 -29.74 17.20
C ASN A 680 -10.90 -28.83 16.41
N GLN A 681 -11.56 -29.37 15.38
CA GLN A 681 -12.43 -28.58 14.51
C GLN A 681 -13.56 -27.85 15.26
N GLU A 682 -14.27 -28.55 16.15
CA GLU A 682 -15.38 -27.96 16.92
C GLU A 682 -14.88 -26.91 17.92
N GLU A 683 -13.74 -27.18 18.57
CA GLU A 683 -13.10 -26.26 19.49
C GLU A 683 -12.61 -24.98 18.79
N LEU A 684 -12.08 -25.11 17.57
CA LEU A 684 -11.62 -23.98 16.77
C LEU A 684 -12.79 -23.09 16.36
N GLU A 685 -13.87 -23.67 15.82
CA GLU A 685 -15.06 -22.92 15.44
C GLU A 685 -15.68 -22.20 16.64
N GLN A 686 -15.79 -22.89 17.78
CA GLN A 686 -16.28 -22.29 19.03
C GLN A 686 -15.38 -21.15 19.51
N PHE A 687 -14.06 -21.34 19.50
CA PHE A 687 -13.10 -20.31 19.88
C PHE A 687 -13.26 -19.06 19.02
N LEU A 688 -13.25 -19.20 17.69
CA LEU A 688 -13.32 -18.09 16.76
C LEU A 688 -14.66 -17.35 16.87
N GLN A 689 -15.78 -18.07 16.79
CA GLN A 689 -17.09 -17.42 16.75
C GLN A 689 -17.57 -16.94 18.13
N LYS A 690 -17.32 -17.70 19.21
CA LYS A 690 -17.90 -17.42 20.53
C LYS A 690 -16.99 -16.59 21.41
N GLU A 691 -15.69 -16.86 21.42
CA GLU A 691 -14.71 -16.14 22.24
C GLU A 691 -14.17 -14.92 21.51
N ALA A 692 -13.61 -15.10 20.31
CA ALA A 692 -12.98 -14.01 19.54
C ALA A 692 -13.97 -13.12 18.76
N LYS A 693 -15.23 -13.57 18.59
CA LYS A 693 -16.22 -12.91 17.71
C LYS A 693 -15.68 -12.66 16.30
N LEU A 694 -14.91 -13.63 15.79
CA LEU A 694 -14.30 -13.61 14.47
C LEU A 694 -15.02 -14.63 13.59
N TYR A 695 -15.70 -14.13 12.54
CA TYR A 695 -16.47 -14.97 11.61
C TYR A 695 -15.70 -15.11 10.31
N LEU A 696 -15.20 -16.32 10.05
CA LEU A 696 -14.45 -16.71 8.87
C LEU A 696 -15.29 -17.71 8.06
N ASP A 697 -14.76 -18.21 6.94
CA ASP A 697 -15.31 -19.41 6.29
C ASP A 697 -14.50 -20.62 6.76
N GLU A 698 -15.15 -21.51 7.52
CA GLU A 698 -14.50 -22.65 8.16
C GLU A 698 -13.98 -23.65 7.13
N GLY A 699 -12.70 -24.01 7.22
CA GLY A 699 -12.03 -24.74 6.15
C GLY A 699 -12.64 -26.11 5.82
N TYR A 700 -13.30 -26.76 6.78
CA TYR A 700 -13.93 -28.06 6.59
C TYR A 700 -15.09 -28.02 5.59
N ILE A 701 -15.69 -26.86 5.32
CA ILE A 701 -16.76 -26.72 4.33
C ILE A 701 -16.23 -26.96 2.91
N PHE A 702 -14.94 -26.72 2.67
CA PHE A 702 -14.27 -26.96 1.38
C PHE A 702 -13.85 -28.42 1.17
N GLY A 703 -14.11 -29.28 2.15
CA GLY A 703 -13.81 -30.71 2.15
C GLY A 703 -12.94 -31.14 3.33
N PRO A 704 -12.78 -32.45 3.56
CA PRO A 704 -12.07 -32.99 4.73
C PRO A 704 -10.62 -32.48 4.87
N ALA A 705 -9.96 -32.20 3.74
CA ALA A 705 -8.60 -31.66 3.71
C ALA A 705 -8.46 -30.24 4.30
N GLY A 706 -9.57 -29.50 4.43
CA GLY A 706 -9.60 -28.19 5.07
C GLY A 706 -9.93 -28.22 6.58
N SER A 707 -9.94 -29.40 7.22
CA SER A 707 -10.22 -29.46 8.67
C SER A 707 -9.17 -28.70 9.47
N ARG A 708 -9.62 -27.75 10.29
CA ARG A 708 -8.79 -26.78 11.07
C ARG A 708 -8.06 -25.74 10.23
N TYR A 709 -8.51 -25.52 9.00
CA TYR A 709 -8.11 -24.37 8.19
C TYR A 709 -9.19 -23.32 8.26
N GLU A 710 -8.84 -22.08 7.93
CA GLU A 710 -9.78 -20.97 7.86
C GLU A 710 -9.54 -20.17 6.57
N ARG A 711 -10.63 -19.74 5.94
CA ARG A 711 -10.59 -18.80 4.82
C ARG A 711 -11.01 -17.41 5.30
N ILE A 712 -10.15 -16.42 5.08
CA ILE A 712 -10.36 -15.03 5.52
C ILE A 712 -10.60 -14.14 4.30
N ASN A 713 -11.72 -13.42 4.28
CA ASN A 713 -12.00 -12.40 3.27
C ASN A 713 -11.25 -11.10 3.57
N LEU A 714 -10.36 -10.71 2.66
CA LEU A 714 -9.51 -9.52 2.78
C LEU A 714 -10.08 -8.27 2.09
N ALA A 715 -11.22 -8.36 1.42
CA ALA A 715 -11.86 -7.24 0.75
C ALA A 715 -12.72 -6.42 1.73
N CYS A 716 -12.05 -5.74 2.66
CA CYS A 716 -12.63 -4.83 3.64
C CYS A 716 -11.62 -3.75 4.06
N PRO A 717 -12.08 -2.66 4.70
CA PRO A 717 -11.16 -1.64 5.21
C PRO A 717 -10.10 -2.23 6.15
N ARG A 718 -8.87 -1.73 6.08
CA ARG A 718 -7.74 -2.13 6.93
C ARG A 718 -8.11 -2.20 8.40
N THR A 719 -8.81 -1.16 8.88
CA THR A 719 -9.22 -0.99 10.27
C THR A 719 -10.11 -2.13 10.76
N CYS A 720 -10.95 -2.72 9.88
CA CYS A 720 -11.75 -3.90 10.23
C CYS A 720 -10.86 -5.11 10.54
N LEU A 721 -9.83 -5.36 9.74
CA LEU A 721 -8.87 -6.46 9.96
C LEU A 721 -8.08 -6.24 11.25
N GLU A 722 -7.60 -5.02 11.50
CA GLU A 722 -6.90 -4.67 12.75
C GLU A 722 -7.75 -4.96 13.98
N GLU A 723 -9.03 -4.54 13.95
CA GLU A 723 -9.96 -4.77 15.06
C GLU A 723 -10.29 -6.26 15.23
N GLY A 724 -10.57 -6.98 14.13
CA GLY A 724 -10.87 -8.41 14.15
C GLY A 724 -9.72 -9.26 14.68
N LEU A 725 -8.49 -8.98 14.24
CA LEU A 725 -7.30 -9.66 14.71
C LEU A 725 -6.92 -9.26 16.14
N GLY A 726 -7.14 -8.00 16.53
CA GLY A 726 -7.01 -7.56 17.92
C GLY A 726 -7.88 -8.39 18.87
N ARG A 727 -9.17 -8.58 18.54
CA ARG A 727 -10.08 -9.44 19.32
C ARG A 727 -9.63 -10.90 19.39
N LEU A 728 -9.06 -11.44 18.31
CA LEU A 728 -8.49 -12.78 18.28
C LEU A 728 -7.33 -12.92 19.29
N LEU A 729 -6.40 -11.95 19.30
CA LEU A 729 -5.28 -11.96 20.23
C LEU A 729 -5.74 -11.86 21.69
N ASP A 730 -6.68 -10.97 21.98
CA ASP A 730 -7.23 -10.80 23.32
C ASP A 730 -7.91 -12.08 23.82
N ALA A 731 -8.75 -12.71 22.99
CA ALA A 731 -9.41 -13.97 23.32
C ALA A 731 -8.39 -15.10 23.56
N TRP A 732 -7.36 -15.20 22.73
CA TRP A 732 -6.31 -16.21 22.89
C TRP A 732 -5.54 -16.02 24.21
N ASN A 733 -5.14 -14.78 24.52
CA ASN A 733 -4.42 -14.48 25.75
C ASN A 733 -5.25 -14.81 27.00
N GLN A 734 -6.55 -14.52 26.98
CA GLN A 734 -7.45 -14.90 28.07
C GLN A 734 -7.49 -16.43 28.26
N ARG A 735 -7.55 -17.19 27.16
CA ARG A 735 -7.56 -18.65 27.22
C ARG A 735 -6.27 -19.23 27.80
N GLN A 736 -5.12 -18.65 27.46
CA GLN A 736 -3.83 -19.06 28.02
C GLN A 736 -3.74 -18.80 29.53
N VAL A 737 -4.39 -17.76 30.05
CA VAL A 737 -4.43 -17.46 31.50
C VAL A 737 -5.36 -18.43 32.26
N ILE A 738 -6.44 -18.89 31.64
CA ILE A 738 -7.43 -19.78 32.28
C ILE A 738 -6.94 -21.24 32.33
N HIS A 739 -6.15 -21.67 31.35
CA HIS A 739 -5.74 -23.07 31.17
C HIS A 739 -4.24 -23.33 31.41
N GLY A 740 -3.42 -22.30 31.62
CA GLY A 740 -2.03 -22.39 32.07
C GLY A 740 -1.92 -22.33 33.58
#